data_AF-A0A968P5T5-F1
#
_entry.id   AF-A0A968P5T5-F1
#
_cell.length_a   1.000
_cell.length_b   1.000
_cell.length_c   1.000
_cell.angle_alpha   90.00
_cell.angle_beta   90.00
_cell.angle_gamma   90.00
#
_symmetry.space_group_name_H-M   'P 1'
#
loop_
_entity.id
_entity.type
_entity.pdbx_description
1 polymer ?
#
loop_
_entity_poly.entity_id
_entity_poly.type
_entity_poly.pdbx_seq_one_letter_code
_entity_poly.pdbx_strand_id
1 'polypeptide(L)'
;VRVSLELPGGLADVTGRVHLDLTSLGAGGLEIAGAGADQPPTALAGENGLALQRQASEPWQEGYNLFISDPVVLLADLRASAKITRTSQENAACDRCDLVALGVYPNAGAQATNPLREILSGQSESVRFPQAQRVALAELYGDFLLDEAEIEIPSVRWARSPAVRQEPTLNPSYGMGDAAPGTLLHSGEMTLTATDLAIRGRRFEVAFTRTYRNQTVGAGPLGPGWDHVYNQSLRELGDGDVDFFDGRGRRERFERQPDSTYQAPLGRFVSLEKVSTGWVMIEPGGERRRFNTAGQLIEIADALRTSETTGNALRFTYNAKDELVEIRDDLDRALTLEYENYRLTKIRDFTGREFRYDYDTDGRLITVELPQTPESHVTRYAYAAPTGSETEKLHQRDDLISVTDAKNQTWLELTYTDADGDGRAQEVTSQSWGAGTVQLAYDFAQHKTTVTDRRGNLCHYDHNEAGQVTRIEDPAQAVWTFSHDDEGLITEQTEPLGRRTEIIFEAQGNRRGRGNVREVKVTADSRGANGSAPVLVTIAEYEEITNQPTRIVDPRGAVTTIERTEAGLPLTITRAAGAVEASTTRMTYNDYGQSVEITNPNGNKRRYDYFTSGVSKGYPQKVTIDPGGLAITTRWETDSRGNVTATIDPRGVRHEQDFNALDWLVETRAAVTGAGIDAPPLSYRNVLLYDANGQIAEEQRPFGLGNEFTKMRYERGELGEVLAIEEEPTPGGTAIRQELRYDEALGLIRHTDGEGLVRELVRDARGLVTEIRQGVGVLAEPITEQFSFDAERQPTTTIDARGFTWETLYDGYGRPKESRDPLGNRTELEYDTAGSPSETRALDGLDALLERGTTTYDLLGRPLTSGRWLLGETPRELREQYTWNPASEIVSLTDPLGRVSRWERDAAERVTATQDALGNRNELGLDAAGNVVSLSEVELVPGSEAETRTTTFAHDALGRQVKRTDALGNTERWEWNAHGTVSRSIDAESHETLSEVDALGRQTRLTRPEGLVEVFDYDRASRLISYADAQNHTTLWQRDVLGRLERLELPDNGAYLYERDAAGNPTKITDPNGSEMVQTFDARGLLTNRQSTLAVGILGPTLETFTHDGLGRSSTATSGTITSRFTWDSLSRLVAEETLGRKVEHELDDAGNAIERRYPSGLRLLQSFDALDRLQTLGRQTAEEFEPRAAYTFRGADRVHSQALAAQLRGARSYDAAAGRRTNRSG
;
A
#
# COMPACT_ATOMS: atom_id res chain seq x y z
N VAL A 1 13.69 57.93 -12.88
CA VAL A 1 14.46 58.70 -13.90
C VAL A 1 14.25 58.02 -15.25
N ARG A 2 13.62 58.71 -16.22
CA ARG A 2 13.55 58.20 -17.60
C ARG A 2 14.85 58.57 -18.30
N VAL A 3 15.57 57.59 -18.82
CA VAL A 3 16.60 57.82 -19.83
C VAL A 3 16.03 57.30 -21.14
N SER A 4 15.80 58.22 -22.07
CA SER A 4 15.40 57.92 -23.44
C SER A 4 16.63 58.02 -24.34
N LEU A 5 16.90 56.99 -25.13
CA LEU A 5 17.89 57.00 -26.20
C LEU A 5 17.15 56.74 -27.52
N GLU A 6 17.08 57.77 -28.37
CA GLU A 6 16.70 57.61 -29.78
C GLU A 6 17.98 57.49 -30.62
N LEU A 7 18.04 56.49 -31.49
CA LEU A 7 19.06 56.40 -32.55
C LEU A 7 18.37 56.38 -33.93
N PRO A 8 18.85 57.19 -34.89
CA PRO A 8 18.32 57.21 -36.25
C PRO A 8 18.99 56.15 -37.13
N GLY A 9 18.19 55.27 -37.74
CA GLY A 9 18.55 54.51 -38.94
C GLY A 9 18.95 53.03 -38.76
N GLY A 10 18.04 52.15 -39.17
CA GLY A 10 18.29 50.91 -39.92
C GLY A 10 19.26 49.82 -39.38
N LEU A 11 18.66 48.76 -38.84
CA LEU A 11 19.07 47.33 -38.83
C LEU A 11 20.44 46.95 -38.20
N ALA A 12 20.41 46.45 -36.97
CA ALA A 12 20.90 45.13 -36.53
C ALA A 12 20.81 45.01 -35.00
N ASP A 13 20.18 43.94 -34.50
CA ASP A 13 20.11 43.60 -33.08
C ASP A 13 21.51 43.33 -32.50
N VAL A 14 21.91 44.16 -31.54
CA VAL A 14 23.06 43.92 -30.66
C VAL A 14 22.53 43.89 -29.23
N THR A 15 22.36 42.70 -28.66
CA THR A 15 22.19 42.53 -27.21
C THR A 15 23.55 42.27 -26.56
N GLY A 16 24.18 43.34 -26.08
CA GLY A 16 25.28 43.31 -25.12
C GLY A 16 24.81 43.87 -23.78
N ARG A 17 25.12 43.20 -22.67
CA ARG A 17 24.86 43.70 -21.30
C ARG A 17 25.82 44.85 -20.97
N VAL A 18 25.28 45.99 -20.56
CA VAL A 18 26.04 47.05 -19.89
C VAL A 18 25.99 46.78 -18.38
N HIS A 19 27.14 46.45 -17.78
CA HIS A 19 27.30 46.35 -16.34
C HIS A 19 27.42 47.76 -15.73
N LEU A 20 26.51 48.12 -14.83
CA LEU A 20 26.72 49.20 -13.87
C LEU A 20 27.00 48.57 -12.52
N ASP A 21 28.25 48.66 -12.08
CA ASP A 21 28.70 48.22 -10.77
C ASP A 21 28.44 49.33 -9.75
N LEU A 22 27.65 49.04 -8.71
CA LEU A 22 27.31 49.96 -7.62
C LEU A 22 27.81 49.43 -6.28
N THR A 23 29.03 48.89 -6.24
CA THR A 23 29.69 48.38 -5.03
C THR A 23 30.35 49.46 -4.15
N SER A 24 29.79 50.68 -4.06
CA SER A 24 30.22 51.61 -3.02
C SER A 24 29.24 52.75 -2.73
N LEU A 25 28.15 52.51 -2.01
CA LEU A 25 27.47 53.56 -1.23
C LEU A 25 26.95 52.97 0.09
N GLY A 26 27.68 53.28 1.16
CA GLY A 26 27.37 52.87 2.52
C GLY A 26 26.27 53.70 3.19
N ALA A 27 25.84 53.23 4.35
CA ALA A 27 24.75 53.75 5.17
C ALA A 27 24.76 55.29 5.35
N GLY A 28 23.77 55.94 4.76
CA GLY A 28 23.50 57.37 4.91
C GLY A 28 22.41 57.80 3.94
N GLY A 29 21.23 58.17 4.46
CA GLY A 29 20.01 58.39 3.69
C GLY A 29 20.10 59.48 2.62
N LEU A 30 19.20 59.37 1.63
CA LEU A 30 18.91 60.43 0.68
C LEU A 30 17.41 60.78 0.80
N GLU A 31 17.13 61.89 1.48
CA GLU A 31 15.82 62.55 1.47
C GLU A 31 15.59 63.23 0.11
N ILE A 32 14.34 63.18 -0.38
CA ILE A 32 13.83 64.19 -1.31
C ILE A 32 12.52 64.75 -0.73
N ALA A 33 12.54 66.05 -0.48
CA ALA A 33 11.59 66.85 0.27
C ALA A 33 10.21 67.03 -0.41
N GLY A 34 9.21 67.28 0.44
CA GLY A 34 7.84 67.61 0.05
C GLY A 34 7.59 69.08 -0.31
N ALA A 35 6.44 69.28 -0.96
CA ALA A 35 5.67 70.52 -1.06
C ALA A 35 4.20 70.07 -1.15
N GLY A 36 3.18 70.60 -0.48
CA GLY A 36 2.98 71.75 0.39
C GLY A 36 1.45 71.90 0.46
N ALA A 37 0.88 71.94 1.67
CA ALA A 37 -0.56 72.08 1.89
C ALA A 37 -1.03 73.53 1.70
N ASP A 38 -2.24 73.76 1.19
CA ASP A 38 -3.11 74.83 1.70
C ASP A 38 -4.59 74.76 1.23
N GLN A 39 -5.47 74.96 2.22
CA GLN A 39 -6.92 75.29 2.22
C GLN A 39 -8.01 74.15 2.23
N PRO A 40 -8.82 74.05 3.32
CA PRO A 40 -10.18 73.45 3.38
C PRO A 40 -11.24 74.50 2.93
N PRO A 41 -12.60 74.31 2.86
CA PRO A 41 -13.52 73.31 3.43
C PRO A 41 -14.51 72.71 2.38
N THR A 42 -15.42 71.75 2.63
CA THR A 42 -16.76 71.93 3.25
C THR A 42 -17.55 70.62 3.05
N ALA A 43 -18.39 70.25 4.02
CA ALA A 43 -19.29 69.10 3.98
C ALA A 43 -20.31 69.15 2.84
N LEU A 44 -20.53 68.01 2.19
CA LEU A 44 -21.80 67.69 1.51
C LEU A 44 -22.22 66.28 1.93
N ALA A 45 -23.32 66.22 2.67
CA ALA A 45 -24.11 65.02 2.86
C ALA A 45 -24.67 64.57 1.51
N GLY A 46 -24.55 63.28 1.21
CA GLY A 46 -25.10 62.67 0.01
C GLY A 46 -25.11 61.17 0.17
N GLU A 47 -26.27 60.64 0.53
CA GLU A 47 -26.64 59.25 0.36
C GLU A 47 -26.24 58.79 -1.05
N ASN A 48 -25.45 57.72 -1.14
CA ASN A 48 -25.47 56.77 -2.26
C ASN A 48 -24.64 55.56 -1.86
N GLY A 49 -25.33 54.58 -1.29
CA GLY A 49 -24.86 53.20 -1.27
C GLY A 49 -24.70 52.72 -2.71
N LEU A 50 -23.46 52.41 -3.10
CA LEU A 50 -23.21 51.64 -4.31
C LEU A 50 -23.39 50.17 -3.97
N ALA A 51 -24.60 49.69 -4.27
CA ALA A 51 -24.92 48.29 -4.43
C ALA A 51 -24.17 47.74 -5.65
N LEU A 52 -23.32 46.72 -5.45
CA LEU A 52 -22.91 45.85 -6.55
C LEU A 52 -24.04 44.85 -6.81
N GLN A 53 -24.91 45.18 -7.76
CA GLN A 53 -25.84 44.25 -8.39
C GLN A 53 -25.03 43.18 -9.14
N ARG A 54 -25.19 41.92 -8.74
CA ARG A 54 -24.79 40.75 -9.54
C ARG A 54 -25.89 40.52 -10.58
N GLN A 55 -25.69 40.97 -11.81
CA GLN A 55 -26.53 40.60 -12.95
C GLN A 55 -25.81 39.49 -13.72
N ALA A 56 -26.49 38.35 -13.84
CA ALA A 56 -26.02 37.16 -14.53
C ALA A 56 -26.16 37.30 -16.06
N SER A 57 -25.07 37.00 -16.78
CA SER A 57 -25.09 36.56 -18.17
C SER A 57 -23.75 35.90 -18.53
N GLU A 58 -23.76 34.58 -18.74
CA GLU A 58 -22.66 33.73 -19.25
C GLU A 58 -22.62 33.71 -20.81
N PRO A 59 -21.65 33.06 -21.53
CA PRO A 59 -20.30 32.55 -21.16
C PRO A 59 -19.18 32.76 -22.24
N TRP A 60 -17.94 32.34 -21.89
CA TRP A 60 -16.72 32.05 -22.71
C TRP A 60 -15.77 33.20 -23.11
N GLN A 61 -14.65 33.32 -22.38
CA GLN A 61 -13.28 33.14 -22.89
C GLN A 61 -12.33 32.97 -21.69
N GLU A 62 -11.62 31.83 -21.65
CA GLU A 62 -10.53 31.58 -20.71
C GLU A 62 -9.27 32.30 -21.18
N GLY A 63 -8.59 32.95 -20.24
CA GLY A 63 -7.31 33.60 -20.44
C GLY A 63 -7.05 34.63 -19.34
N TYR A 64 -6.12 34.30 -18.45
CA TYR A 64 -5.54 35.11 -17.36
C TYR A 64 -6.24 35.12 -15.99
N ASN A 65 -5.42 34.78 -14.98
CA ASN A 65 -5.57 34.89 -13.52
C ASN A 65 -6.25 33.72 -12.78
N LEU A 66 -5.51 32.63 -12.59
CA LEU A 66 -5.72 31.65 -11.53
C LEU A 66 -4.61 31.80 -10.48
N PHE A 67 -4.82 32.70 -9.53
CA PHE A 67 -4.14 32.68 -8.23
C PHE A 67 -5.21 32.49 -7.16
N ILE A 68 -5.20 31.31 -6.52
CA ILE A 68 -5.95 31.04 -5.30
C ILE A 68 -4.92 30.64 -4.25
N SER A 69 -4.61 31.58 -3.37
CA SER A 69 -4.28 31.33 -1.98
C SER A 69 -5.30 30.35 -1.39
N ASP A 70 -4.89 29.39 -0.57
CA ASP A 70 -5.80 28.55 0.22
C ASP A 70 -6.94 29.40 0.80
N PRO A 71 -8.18 29.24 0.30
CA PRO A 71 -9.32 29.87 0.92
C PRO A 71 -9.46 29.22 2.29
N VAL A 72 -9.70 30.06 3.29
CA VAL A 72 -10.36 29.63 4.52
C VAL A 72 -11.48 28.69 4.13
N VAL A 73 -11.45 27.47 4.65
CA VAL A 73 -12.59 26.56 4.63
C VAL A 73 -13.70 27.21 5.45
N LEU A 74 -14.45 28.10 4.80
CA LEU A 74 -15.81 28.41 5.15
C LEU A 74 -16.63 27.24 4.63
N LEU A 75 -16.92 26.28 5.50
CA LEU A 75 -17.97 25.28 5.27
C LEU A 75 -19.33 26.00 5.24
N ALA A 76 -19.60 26.68 4.12
CA ALA A 76 -20.93 26.96 3.66
C ALA A 76 -21.28 25.87 2.65
N ASP A 77 -22.06 24.89 3.09
CA ASP A 77 -22.59 23.83 2.24
C ASP A 77 -23.42 24.45 1.08
N LEU A 78 -22.79 24.40 -0.10
CA LEU A 78 -23.41 24.54 -1.41
C LEU A 78 -23.01 23.30 -2.23
N ARG A 79 -23.44 22.11 -1.81
CA ARG A 79 -23.58 20.98 -2.75
C ARG A 79 -24.76 21.22 -3.69
N ALA A 80 -24.50 22.04 -4.70
CA ALA A 80 -25.27 22.09 -5.94
C ALA A 80 -24.29 22.00 -7.11
N SER A 81 -24.03 20.76 -7.52
CA SER A 81 -23.73 20.31 -8.90
C SER A 81 -23.12 21.34 -9.87
N ALA A 82 -21.79 21.32 -10.00
CA ALA A 82 -21.09 21.77 -11.20
C ALA A 82 -19.88 20.85 -11.49
N LYS A 83 -19.79 20.40 -12.74
CA LYS A 83 -18.78 19.51 -13.31
C LYS A 83 -17.36 20.04 -13.09
N ILE A 84 -16.47 19.21 -12.57
CA ILE A 84 -15.03 19.30 -12.83
C ILE A 84 -14.64 18.08 -13.65
N THR A 85 -14.23 18.34 -14.88
CA THR A 85 -13.53 17.39 -15.76
C THR A 85 -12.12 17.25 -15.21
N ARG A 86 -11.71 16.04 -14.83
CA ARG A 86 -10.33 15.73 -14.42
C ARG A 86 -9.53 15.44 -15.70
N THR A 87 -8.55 16.26 -16.00
CA THR A 87 -7.45 15.92 -16.91
C THR A 87 -6.16 16.33 -16.22
N SER A 88 -5.33 15.33 -15.92
CA SER A 88 -3.94 15.32 -15.41
C SER A 88 -3.82 14.42 -14.17
N GLN A 89 -3.34 13.21 -14.42
CA GLN A 89 -2.64 12.40 -13.44
C GLN A 89 -1.23 12.97 -13.33
N GLU A 90 -0.84 13.45 -12.15
CA GLU A 90 0.56 13.53 -11.77
C GLU A 90 0.74 12.97 -10.36
N ASN A 91 1.68 12.04 -10.29
CA ASN A 91 2.14 11.35 -9.12
C ASN A 91 2.77 12.34 -8.12
N ALA A 92 2.15 12.48 -6.95
CA ALA A 92 2.88 12.82 -5.74
C ALA A 92 2.99 11.53 -4.92
N ALA A 93 4.12 10.85 -5.10
CA ALA A 93 4.56 9.77 -4.23
C ALA A 93 4.63 10.30 -2.79
N CYS A 94 3.90 9.63 -1.91
CA CYS A 94 3.86 9.92 -0.48
C CYS A 94 4.93 9.06 0.21
N ASP A 95 5.95 9.71 0.78
CA ASP A 95 6.93 9.14 1.71
C ASP A 95 6.32 8.80 3.09
N ARG A 96 5.18 8.08 3.11
CA ARG A 96 4.56 7.50 4.33
C ARG A 96 3.85 6.17 4.08
N CYS A 97 4.37 5.34 3.18
CA CYS A 97 3.97 3.93 3.14
C CYS A 97 4.67 3.15 4.25
N ASP A 98 4.18 3.32 5.47
CA ASP A 98 4.27 2.38 6.59
C ASP A 98 3.31 2.89 7.68
N LEU A 99 2.03 2.50 7.60
CA LEU A 99 1.02 2.61 8.66
C LEU A 99 -0.27 1.88 8.22
N VAL A 100 -0.16 0.57 7.97
CA VAL A 100 -1.33 -0.34 8.07
C VAL A 100 -1.25 -0.98 9.44
N ALA A 101 -1.71 -0.23 10.43
CA ALA A 101 -2.07 -0.61 11.80
C ALA A 101 -1.85 0.63 12.66
N LEU A 102 -2.92 1.40 12.87
CA LEU A 102 -3.23 2.24 14.03
C LEU A 102 -4.38 3.16 13.60
N GLY A 103 -5.53 3.01 14.26
CA GLY A 103 -6.67 3.89 14.08
C GLY A 103 -6.39 5.32 14.54
N VAL A 104 -7.40 6.16 14.36
CA VAL A 104 -7.50 7.60 14.73
C VAL A 104 -7.13 8.56 13.58
N TYR A 105 -8.08 8.73 12.65
CA TYR A 105 -8.57 10.04 12.19
C TYR A 105 -10.03 9.88 11.71
N PRO A 106 -11.04 10.44 12.41
CA PRO A 106 -12.44 10.37 12.00
C PRO A 106 -12.71 11.50 11.01
N ASN A 107 -12.63 11.23 9.71
CA ASN A 107 -13.23 12.09 8.70
C ASN A 107 -13.51 11.30 7.42
N ALA A 108 -14.53 10.45 7.50
CA ALA A 108 -15.29 10.02 6.33
C ALA A 108 -16.76 10.31 6.63
N GLY A 109 -17.16 11.57 6.44
CA GLY A 109 -18.53 11.85 6.08
C GLY A 109 -18.75 11.24 4.70
N ALA A 110 -19.09 9.96 4.64
CA ALA A 110 -19.71 9.33 3.48
C ALA A 110 -21.10 9.97 3.31
N GLN A 111 -21.13 11.23 2.86
CA GLN A 111 -22.33 11.72 2.20
C GLN A 111 -22.49 10.88 0.95
N ALA A 112 -23.68 10.29 0.79
CA ALA A 112 -24.09 9.48 -0.35
C ALA A 112 -23.73 10.18 -1.67
N THR A 113 -22.52 9.94 -2.17
CA THR A 113 -22.12 10.27 -3.52
C THR A 113 -22.33 9.03 -4.37
N ASN A 114 -22.99 9.22 -5.52
CA ASN A 114 -23.31 8.20 -6.50
C ASN A 114 -22.18 7.14 -6.64
N PRO A 115 -22.40 5.88 -6.22
CA PRO A 115 -21.37 4.83 -6.12
C PRO A 115 -20.78 4.38 -7.48
N LEU A 116 -21.37 4.83 -8.59
CA LEU A 116 -20.83 4.62 -9.94
C LEU A 116 -19.46 5.26 -10.16
N ARG A 117 -19.11 6.34 -9.43
CA ARG A 117 -17.87 7.08 -9.68
C ARG A 117 -16.62 6.34 -9.22
N GLU A 118 -16.69 5.50 -8.19
CA GLU A 118 -15.57 4.67 -7.73
C GLU A 118 -15.37 3.45 -8.64
N ILE A 119 -16.45 2.74 -8.99
CA ILE A 119 -16.43 1.53 -9.83
C ILE A 119 -15.84 1.79 -11.24
N LEU A 120 -16.05 2.98 -11.81
CA LEU A 120 -15.55 3.35 -13.14
C LEU A 120 -14.16 4.04 -13.12
N SER A 121 -13.61 4.34 -11.94
CA SER A 121 -12.35 5.11 -11.80
C SER A 121 -11.07 4.27 -11.87
N GLY A 122 -11.17 2.97 -12.13
CA GLY A 122 -10.00 2.10 -12.20
C GLY A 122 -9.29 1.89 -10.86
N GLN A 123 -9.86 2.35 -9.74
CA GLN A 123 -9.54 1.78 -8.44
C GLN A 123 -10.15 0.38 -8.44
N SER A 124 -9.30 -0.59 -8.73
CA SER A 124 -9.56 -1.97 -8.39
C SER A 124 -9.90 -2.00 -6.90
N GLU A 125 -11.19 -2.06 -6.57
CA GLU A 125 -11.56 -2.89 -5.43
C GLU A 125 -10.88 -4.22 -5.71
N SER A 126 -9.85 -4.51 -4.94
CA SER A 126 -9.14 -5.77 -4.98
C SER A 126 -10.22 -6.85 -4.97
N VAL A 127 -10.43 -7.50 -6.12
CA VAL A 127 -11.22 -8.71 -6.21
C VAL A 127 -10.62 -9.62 -5.15
N ARG A 128 -11.34 -9.82 -4.04
CA ARG A 128 -10.93 -10.76 -3.00
C ARG A 128 -11.09 -12.14 -3.62
N PHE A 129 -10.10 -12.55 -4.39
CA PHE A 129 -10.01 -13.93 -4.85
C PHE A 129 -9.90 -14.83 -3.61
N PRO A 130 -10.69 -15.91 -3.53
CA PRO A 130 -10.49 -16.95 -2.53
C PRO A 130 -9.01 -17.37 -2.48
N GLN A 131 -8.49 -17.63 -1.29
CA GLN A 131 -7.07 -17.97 -1.07
C GLN A 131 -6.59 -19.11 -1.99
N ALA A 132 -7.45 -20.12 -2.24
CA ALA A 132 -7.15 -21.24 -3.14
C ALA A 132 -7.02 -20.84 -4.62
N GLN A 133 -7.86 -19.90 -5.10
CA GLN A 133 -7.71 -19.35 -6.45
C GLN A 133 -6.43 -18.53 -6.58
N ARG A 134 -6.06 -17.75 -5.56
CA ARG A 134 -4.82 -16.96 -5.58
C ARG A 134 -3.57 -17.82 -5.64
N VAL A 135 -3.54 -18.91 -4.86
CA VAL A 135 -2.42 -19.85 -4.84
C VAL A 135 -2.33 -20.61 -6.16
N ALA A 136 -3.46 -21.14 -6.68
CA ALA A 136 -3.48 -21.88 -7.94
C ALA A 136 -3.18 -20.98 -9.16
N LEU A 137 -3.71 -19.75 -9.22
CA LEU A 137 -3.43 -18.80 -10.31
C LEU A 137 -1.99 -18.27 -10.27
N ALA A 138 -1.40 -18.07 -9.08
CA ALA A 138 0.01 -17.72 -8.94
C ALA A 138 0.93 -18.87 -9.42
N GLU A 139 0.57 -20.12 -9.15
CA GLU A 139 1.28 -21.30 -9.65
C GLU A 139 1.10 -21.51 -11.18
N LEU A 140 -0.06 -21.19 -11.74
CA LEU A 140 -0.39 -21.37 -13.17
C LEU A 140 0.24 -20.32 -14.09
N TYR A 141 0.32 -19.06 -13.66
CA TYR A 141 0.77 -17.97 -14.50
C TYR A 141 2.26 -17.63 -14.31
N GLY A 142 2.83 -17.92 -13.14
CA GLY A 142 4.20 -17.55 -12.77
C GLY A 142 4.46 -16.03 -12.88
N ASP A 143 5.57 -15.57 -12.30
CA ASP A 143 5.98 -14.15 -12.39
C ASP A 143 6.29 -13.68 -13.83
N PHE A 144 6.23 -14.56 -14.83
CA PHE A 144 6.69 -14.30 -16.20
C PHE A 144 5.66 -13.61 -17.12
N LEU A 145 4.36 -13.62 -16.76
CA LEU A 145 3.31 -12.98 -17.57
C LEU A 145 2.89 -11.59 -17.06
N LEU A 146 3.47 -11.13 -15.94
CA LEU A 146 3.28 -9.77 -15.42
C LEU A 146 4.42 -8.80 -15.82
N ASP A 147 5.50 -9.31 -16.43
CA ASP A 147 6.71 -8.56 -16.78
C ASP A 147 6.64 -7.78 -18.11
N GLU A 148 5.49 -7.72 -18.79
CA GLU A 148 5.33 -6.80 -19.94
C GLU A 148 4.89 -5.38 -19.54
N ALA A 149 5.14 -5.00 -18.29
CA ALA A 149 5.16 -3.60 -17.83
C ALA A 149 6.46 -3.32 -17.06
N GLU A 150 7.60 -3.37 -17.75
CA GLU A 150 8.88 -2.91 -17.20
C GLU A 150 8.83 -1.38 -17.02
N ILE A 151 8.55 -0.90 -15.81
CA ILE A 151 9.10 0.35 -15.29
C ILE A 151 10.41 -0.01 -14.59
N GLU A 152 11.50 0.64 -14.99
CA GLU A 152 12.75 0.64 -14.24
C GLU A 152 12.51 1.24 -12.84
N ILE A 153 12.65 0.41 -11.79
CA ILE A 153 13.13 0.88 -10.50
C ILE A 153 14.40 0.08 -10.16
N PRO A 154 15.53 0.77 -9.93
CA PRO A 154 16.81 0.12 -9.64
C PRO A 154 16.77 -0.60 -8.28
N SER A 155 17.05 -1.90 -8.32
CA SER A 155 17.66 -2.71 -7.27
C SER A 155 17.13 -2.53 -5.83
N VAL A 156 15.97 -3.12 -5.53
CA VAL A 156 15.78 -3.78 -4.23
C VAL A 156 15.92 -5.28 -4.49
N ARG A 157 17.05 -5.84 -4.05
CA ARG A 157 17.32 -7.28 -4.14
C ARG A 157 16.12 -8.03 -3.57
N TRP A 158 15.60 -8.97 -4.35
CA TRP A 158 14.62 -9.97 -3.95
C TRP A 158 14.93 -10.52 -2.56
N ALA A 159 14.27 -9.99 -1.53
CA ALA A 159 13.93 -10.79 -0.39
C ALA A 159 13.00 -11.86 -0.94
N ARG A 160 13.53 -13.07 -1.15
CA ARG A 160 12.71 -14.24 -0.87
C ARG A 160 12.31 -14.06 0.59
N SER A 161 11.16 -13.44 0.84
CA SER A 161 10.44 -13.71 2.07
C SER A 161 10.42 -15.24 2.15
N PRO A 162 10.95 -15.85 3.23
CA PRO A 162 10.90 -17.29 3.38
C PRO A 162 9.46 -17.66 3.11
N ALA A 163 9.27 -18.55 2.13
CA ALA A 163 7.97 -19.07 1.76
C ALA A 163 7.14 -19.16 3.04
N VAL A 164 6.01 -18.45 3.09
CA VAL A 164 4.99 -18.77 4.08
C VAL A 164 4.74 -20.24 3.84
N ARG A 165 5.36 -21.08 4.67
CA ARG A 165 5.02 -22.48 4.78
C ARG A 165 3.55 -22.38 5.11
N GLN A 166 2.68 -22.67 4.15
CA GLN A 166 1.42 -23.29 4.53
C GLN A 166 1.86 -24.59 5.17
N GLU A 167 1.99 -24.54 6.50
CA GLU A 167 1.86 -25.76 7.27
C GLU A 167 0.56 -26.42 6.78
N PRO A 168 0.48 -27.75 6.68
CA PRO A 168 -0.75 -28.47 6.34
C PRO A 168 -1.93 -28.18 7.29
N THR A 169 -1.74 -27.30 8.26
CA THR A 169 -2.56 -27.06 9.44
C THR A 169 -3.02 -25.60 9.58
N LEU A 170 -2.62 -24.67 8.71
CA LEU A 170 -3.17 -23.31 8.74
C LEU A 170 -4.58 -23.34 8.15
N ASN A 171 -5.56 -23.29 9.06
CA ASN A 171 -6.96 -23.11 8.76
C ASN A 171 -7.16 -22.07 7.65
N PRO A 172 -7.96 -22.34 6.61
CA PRO A 172 -8.39 -21.31 5.68
C PRO A 172 -9.29 -20.33 6.44
N SER A 173 -8.69 -19.29 7.05
CA SER A 173 -9.40 -18.25 7.79
C SER A 173 -10.04 -17.28 6.79
N TYR A 174 -11.22 -17.63 6.30
CA TYR A 174 -12.01 -16.75 5.44
C TYR A 174 -12.62 -15.63 6.30
N GLY A 175 -11.90 -14.53 6.52
CA GLY A 175 -12.43 -13.31 7.14
C GLY A 175 -12.87 -13.41 8.62
N MET A 176 -12.95 -14.61 9.18
CA MET A 176 -12.95 -14.85 10.62
C MET A 176 -11.51 -14.82 11.08
N GLY A 177 -11.17 -13.99 12.07
CA GLY A 177 -9.87 -14.12 12.73
C GLY A 177 -9.63 -15.57 13.16
N ASP A 178 -8.37 -15.99 13.32
CA ASP A 178 -8.01 -17.36 13.72
C ASP A 178 -9.03 -17.92 14.72
N ALA A 179 -9.87 -18.86 14.27
CA ALA A 179 -11.03 -19.33 15.03
C ALA A 179 -10.63 -19.77 16.45
N ALA A 180 -9.41 -20.29 16.55
CA ALA A 180 -8.66 -20.30 17.78
C ALA A 180 -7.17 -19.96 17.52
N PRO A 181 -6.64 -18.79 17.94
CA PRO A 181 -5.26 -18.41 17.65
C PRO A 181 -4.26 -19.43 18.20
N GLY A 182 -3.38 -19.92 17.34
CA GLY A 182 -2.33 -20.88 17.71
C GLY A 182 -2.82 -22.31 17.99
N THR A 183 -4.12 -22.61 17.98
CA THR A 183 -4.64 -23.96 18.27
C THR A 183 -5.03 -24.72 17.01
N LEU A 184 -4.55 -25.95 16.87
CA LEU A 184 -4.97 -26.86 15.81
C LEU A 184 -6.34 -27.44 16.15
N LEU A 185 -7.34 -27.15 15.30
CA LEU A 185 -8.74 -27.51 15.60
C LEU A 185 -9.01 -29.02 15.60
N HIS A 186 -8.19 -29.85 14.94
CA HIS A 186 -8.43 -31.30 14.89
C HIS A 186 -7.79 -32.07 16.06
N SER A 187 -6.82 -31.47 16.76
CA SER A 187 -6.05 -32.14 17.82
C SER A 187 -6.02 -31.39 19.15
N GLY A 188 -6.43 -30.12 19.18
CA GLY A 188 -6.28 -29.26 20.35
C GLY A 188 -4.84 -28.89 20.68
N GLU A 189 -3.89 -29.16 19.79
CA GLU A 189 -2.49 -28.77 19.94
C GLU A 189 -2.35 -27.25 19.86
N MET A 190 -1.73 -26.64 20.86
CA MET A 190 -1.50 -25.20 20.95
C MET A 190 -0.04 -24.87 20.64
N THR A 191 0.18 -23.94 19.72
CA THR A 191 1.47 -23.35 19.38
C THR A 191 1.50 -21.87 19.73
N LEU A 192 2.50 -21.44 20.51
CA LEU A 192 2.75 -20.04 20.83
C LEU A 192 4.18 -19.67 20.44
N THR A 193 4.37 -18.58 19.68
CA THR A 193 5.70 -18.14 19.23
C THR A 193 6.04 -16.73 19.72
N ALA A 194 7.31 -16.49 20.01
CA ALA A 194 7.84 -15.17 20.35
C ALA A 194 9.26 -15.00 19.78
N THR A 195 9.53 -13.86 19.15
CA THR A 195 10.89 -13.51 18.68
C THR A 195 11.53 -12.59 19.69
N ASP A 196 12.56 -13.10 20.38
CA ASP A 196 13.22 -12.36 21.44
C ASP A 196 14.28 -11.41 20.86
N LEU A 197 15.07 -11.88 19.89
CA LEU A 197 16.19 -11.13 19.33
C LEU A 197 16.27 -11.28 17.80
N ALA A 198 16.56 -10.19 17.09
CA ALA A 198 16.78 -10.19 15.65
C ALA A 198 17.96 -9.29 15.24
N ILE A 199 18.82 -9.80 14.36
CA ILE A 199 19.99 -9.12 13.78
C ILE A 199 19.92 -9.27 12.26
N ARG A 200 19.79 -8.16 11.54
CA ARG A 200 19.76 -8.14 10.07
C ARG A 200 21.08 -8.62 9.48
N GLY A 201 21.04 -9.60 8.57
CA GLY A 201 22.20 -10.10 7.83
C GLY A 201 22.13 -9.80 6.32
N ARG A 202 23.18 -10.17 5.56
CA ARG A 202 23.28 -9.92 4.10
C ARG A 202 22.23 -10.66 3.26
N ARG A 203 21.84 -11.86 3.71
CA ARG A 203 20.76 -12.69 3.12
C ARG A 203 20.01 -13.48 4.18
N PHE A 204 20.73 -14.02 5.17
CA PHE A 204 20.14 -14.73 6.30
C PHE A 204 20.14 -13.80 7.52
N GLU A 205 18.96 -13.55 8.08
CA GLU A 205 18.79 -12.84 9.35
C GLU A 205 19.06 -13.78 10.53
N VAL A 206 19.72 -13.28 11.58
CA VAL A 206 19.83 -14.01 12.86
C VAL A 206 18.66 -13.59 13.73
N ALA A 207 17.56 -14.34 13.69
CA ALA A 207 16.35 -14.12 14.47
C ALA A 207 16.12 -15.31 15.43
N PHE A 208 16.31 -15.08 16.72
CA PHE A 208 16.04 -16.04 17.77
C PHE A 208 14.54 -16.03 18.11
N THR A 209 13.83 -17.02 17.59
CA THR A 209 12.40 -17.25 17.85
C THR A 209 12.22 -18.51 18.68
N ARG A 210 11.51 -18.38 19.80
CA ARG A 210 11.08 -19.50 20.64
C ARG A 210 9.64 -19.89 20.34
N THR A 211 9.35 -21.18 20.47
CA THR A 211 8.05 -21.78 20.18
C THR A 211 7.65 -22.71 21.31
N TYR A 212 6.50 -22.47 21.90
CA TYR A 212 5.81 -23.42 22.78
C TYR A 212 4.86 -24.28 21.97
N ARG A 213 4.79 -25.57 22.28
CA ARG A 213 3.89 -26.56 21.72
C ARG A 213 3.57 -27.62 22.77
N ASN A 214 2.32 -27.69 23.20
CA ASN A 214 1.90 -28.51 24.36
C ASN A 214 1.98 -30.03 24.12
N GLN A 215 1.77 -30.51 22.88
CA GLN A 215 1.83 -31.94 22.53
C GLN A 215 3.24 -32.40 22.09
N THR A 216 4.28 -31.60 22.34
CA THR A 216 5.67 -31.95 21.97
C THR A 216 6.17 -33.15 22.78
N VAL A 217 6.76 -34.13 22.10
CA VAL A 217 7.40 -35.28 22.75
C VAL A 217 8.83 -34.90 23.16
N GLY A 218 9.00 -34.50 24.42
CA GLY A 218 10.30 -34.19 25.03
C GLY A 218 10.46 -32.72 25.42
N ALA A 219 11.60 -32.37 26.00
CA ALA A 219 11.92 -31.01 26.42
C ALA A 219 13.02 -30.42 25.55
N GLY A 220 12.76 -29.27 24.94
CA GLY A 220 13.78 -28.52 24.22
C GLY A 220 14.70 -27.75 25.17
N PRO A 221 15.68 -27.00 24.63
CA PRO A 221 16.58 -26.13 25.38
C PRO A 221 15.88 -25.15 26.33
N LEU A 222 14.64 -24.76 26.02
CA LEU A 222 13.85 -23.81 26.79
C LEU A 222 12.83 -24.48 27.73
N GLY A 223 12.91 -25.78 27.95
CA GLY A 223 12.02 -26.50 28.87
C GLY A 223 11.00 -27.41 28.16
N PRO A 224 10.18 -28.15 28.93
CA PRO A 224 9.08 -28.93 28.38
C PRO A 224 8.15 -28.06 27.51
N GLY A 225 7.78 -28.57 26.34
CA GLY A 225 6.95 -27.85 25.37
C GLY A 225 7.62 -26.67 24.65
N TRP A 226 8.77 -26.17 25.12
CA TRP A 226 9.47 -25.01 24.55
C TRP A 226 10.71 -25.39 23.75
N ASP A 227 10.82 -24.84 22.55
CA ASP A 227 11.98 -24.98 21.66
C ASP A 227 12.34 -23.65 20.99
N HIS A 228 13.44 -23.61 20.22
CA HIS A 228 13.82 -22.44 19.42
C HIS A 228 14.25 -22.82 18.00
N VAL A 229 14.02 -21.90 17.05
CA VAL A 229 14.13 -22.13 15.58
C VAL A 229 15.48 -22.69 15.11
N TYR A 230 16.53 -22.54 15.91
CA TYR A 230 17.89 -23.02 15.63
C TYR A 230 18.23 -24.38 16.24
N ASN A 231 17.38 -24.95 17.09
CA ASN A 231 17.54 -26.30 17.64
C ASN A 231 17.10 -27.38 16.63
N GLN A 232 17.49 -27.22 15.37
CA GLN A 232 17.18 -28.18 14.31
C GLN A 232 18.13 -29.36 14.37
N SER A 233 17.58 -30.56 14.27
CA SER A 233 18.40 -31.78 14.28
C SER A 233 17.80 -32.92 13.46
N LEU A 234 18.66 -33.87 13.08
CA LEU A 234 18.28 -35.13 12.44
C LEU A 234 18.64 -36.30 13.34
N ARG A 235 17.79 -37.33 13.36
CA ARG A 235 18.06 -38.59 14.04
C ARG A 235 17.76 -39.76 13.13
N GLU A 236 18.80 -40.48 12.73
CA GLU A 236 18.68 -41.73 12.00
C GLU A 236 18.17 -42.86 12.93
N LEU A 237 17.24 -43.66 12.43
CA LEU A 237 16.64 -44.79 13.12
C LEU A 237 17.28 -46.12 12.72
N GLY A 238 16.97 -47.17 13.50
CA GLY A 238 17.50 -48.52 13.27
C GLY A 238 17.02 -49.20 11.98
N ASP A 239 15.93 -48.72 11.37
CA ASP A 239 15.40 -49.15 10.07
C ASP A 239 15.98 -48.34 8.89
N GLY A 240 16.75 -47.28 9.18
CA GLY A 240 17.35 -46.39 8.21
C GLY A 240 16.52 -45.15 7.89
N ASP A 241 15.32 -45.02 8.47
CA ASP A 241 14.51 -43.79 8.39
C ASP A 241 15.16 -42.66 9.19
N VAL A 242 14.74 -41.42 8.95
CA VAL A 242 15.30 -40.24 9.60
C VAL A 242 14.20 -39.39 10.21
N ASP A 243 14.29 -39.09 11.51
CA ASP A 243 13.51 -38.00 12.13
C ASP A 243 14.22 -36.67 11.88
N PHE A 244 13.48 -35.66 11.44
CA PHE A 244 13.89 -34.25 11.43
C PHE A 244 13.12 -33.49 12.50
N PHE A 245 13.84 -32.82 13.38
CA PHE A 245 13.32 -31.88 14.36
C PHE A 245 13.55 -30.46 13.83
N ASP A 246 12.49 -29.68 13.70
CA ASP A 246 12.52 -28.39 12.99
C ASP A 246 12.85 -27.18 13.88
N GLY A 247 13.16 -27.41 15.16
CA GLY A 247 13.39 -26.36 16.17
C GLY A 247 12.11 -25.66 16.64
N ARG A 248 10.91 -26.16 16.28
CA ARG A 248 9.61 -25.64 16.75
C ARG A 248 8.81 -26.69 17.52
N GLY A 249 9.51 -27.72 18.03
CA GLY A 249 8.89 -28.88 18.67
C GLY A 249 8.26 -29.88 17.70
N ARG A 250 8.37 -29.70 16.37
CA ARG A 250 7.82 -30.64 15.38
C ARG A 250 8.84 -31.70 15.00
N ARG A 251 8.38 -32.96 14.92
CA ARG A 251 9.12 -34.11 14.42
C ARG A 251 8.54 -34.59 13.08
N GLU A 252 9.36 -34.57 12.04
CA GLU A 252 9.04 -35.03 10.68
C GLU A 252 9.78 -36.35 10.37
N ARG A 253 9.06 -37.40 9.97
CA ARG A 253 9.65 -38.69 9.57
C ARG A 253 9.93 -38.69 8.06
N PHE A 254 11.18 -38.95 7.69
CA PHE A 254 11.61 -39.27 6.33
C PHE A 254 11.79 -40.78 6.18
N GLU A 255 11.02 -41.38 5.27
CA GLU A 255 11.04 -42.82 5.03
C GLU A 255 12.12 -43.18 4.01
N ARG A 256 12.97 -44.15 4.35
CA ARG A 256 14.05 -44.60 3.48
C ARG A 256 13.51 -45.51 2.39
N GLN A 257 13.77 -45.13 1.15
CA GLN A 257 13.35 -45.88 -0.02
C GLN A 257 14.36 -46.99 -0.39
N PRO A 258 13.93 -48.02 -1.16
CA PRO A 258 14.82 -49.12 -1.59
C PRO A 258 16.05 -48.67 -2.39
N ASP A 259 15.97 -47.54 -3.09
CA ASP A 259 17.08 -46.94 -3.85
C ASP A 259 17.99 -46.04 -2.99
N SER A 260 17.83 -46.08 -1.66
CA SER A 260 18.58 -45.27 -0.70
C SER A 260 18.27 -43.76 -0.75
N THR A 261 17.18 -43.36 -1.41
CA THR A 261 16.62 -42.01 -1.29
C THR A 261 15.69 -41.91 -0.08
N TYR A 262 15.29 -40.69 0.26
CA TYR A 262 14.39 -40.41 1.38
C TYR A 262 13.11 -39.77 0.87
N GLN A 263 11.97 -40.37 1.22
CA GLN A 263 10.66 -39.81 0.98
C GLN A 263 10.30 -38.89 2.15
N ALA A 264 9.97 -37.65 1.84
CA ALA A 264 9.49 -36.69 2.83
C ALA A 264 8.07 -37.06 3.31
N PRO A 265 7.67 -36.65 4.53
CA PRO A 265 6.31 -36.87 5.02
C PRO A 265 5.29 -36.11 4.15
N LEU A 266 4.03 -36.54 4.19
CA LEU A 266 2.94 -35.93 3.41
C LEU A 266 2.88 -34.41 3.62
N GLY A 267 2.67 -33.67 2.53
CA GLY A 267 2.65 -32.20 2.52
C GLY A 267 4.02 -31.52 2.67
N ARG A 268 5.13 -32.28 2.76
CA ARG A 268 6.49 -31.74 2.87
C ARG A 268 7.27 -31.90 1.57
N PHE A 269 7.70 -30.78 0.99
CA PHE A 269 8.35 -30.73 -0.32
C PHE A 269 9.87 -30.48 -0.21
N VAL A 270 10.58 -31.26 0.60
CA VAL A 270 12.01 -31.06 0.88
C VAL A 270 12.80 -32.28 0.44
N SER A 271 14.02 -32.07 -0.05
CA SER A 271 14.95 -33.17 -0.32
C SER A 271 15.93 -33.36 0.82
N LEU A 272 16.18 -34.63 1.16
CA LEU A 272 17.15 -35.03 2.17
C LEU A 272 18.14 -36.00 1.53
N GLU A 273 19.43 -35.70 1.66
CA GLU A 273 20.53 -36.51 1.15
C GLU A 273 21.53 -36.81 2.26
N LYS A 274 21.94 -38.08 2.35
CA LYS A 274 23.03 -38.50 3.23
C LYS A 274 24.36 -38.34 2.52
N VAL A 275 25.29 -37.58 3.10
CA VAL A 275 26.64 -37.33 2.57
C VAL A 275 27.71 -37.84 3.53
N SER A 276 28.97 -37.93 3.09
CA SER A 276 30.07 -38.45 3.94
C SER A 276 30.31 -37.63 5.20
N THR A 277 29.95 -36.34 5.20
CA THR A 277 30.12 -35.41 6.33
C THR A 277 28.86 -35.25 7.19
N GLY A 278 27.80 -36.03 6.95
CA GLY A 278 26.51 -35.91 7.64
C GLY A 278 25.34 -35.88 6.66
N TRP A 279 24.55 -34.81 6.69
CA TRP A 279 23.32 -34.70 5.88
C TRP A 279 23.21 -33.33 5.21
N VAL A 280 22.59 -33.32 4.05
CA VAL A 280 22.22 -32.11 3.32
C VAL A 280 20.73 -32.12 3.08
N MET A 281 20.07 -31.05 3.49
CA MET A 281 18.66 -30.80 3.23
C MET A 281 18.54 -29.59 2.30
N ILE A 282 17.75 -29.71 1.24
CA ILE A 282 17.46 -28.60 0.32
C ILE A 282 15.96 -28.35 0.31
N GLU A 283 15.60 -27.13 0.71
CA GLU A 283 14.23 -26.61 0.70
C GLU A 283 13.78 -26.21 -0.73
N PRO A 284 12.46 -26.16 -1.02
CA PRO A 284 11.93 -25.74 -2.33
C PRO A 284 12.50 -24.39 -2.80
N GLY A 285 12.76 -23.49 -1.85
CA GLY A 285 13.32 -22.16 -2.09
C GLY A 285 14.84 -22.13 -2.25
N GLY A 286 15.52 -23.25 -2.50
CA GLY A 286 16.98 -23.30 -2.71
C GLY A 286 17.80 -22.83 -1.50
N GLU A 287 17.27 -22.95 -0.29
CA GLU A 287 18.05 -22.88 0.95
C GLU A 287 18.61 -24.26 1.24
N ARG A 288 19.90 -24.33 1.55
CA ARG A 288 20.59 -25.55 1.91
C ARG A 288 20.90 -25.54 3.40
N ARG A 289 20.52 -26.62 4.09
CA ARG A 289 20.92 -26.88 5.47
C ARG A 289 21.88 -28.06 5.51
N ARG A 290 22.94 -27.93 6.29
CA ARG A 290 23.88 -29.03 6.54
C ARG A 290 23.80 -29.45 7.99
N PHE A 291 23.75 -30.75 8.19
CA PHE A 291 23.82 -31.37 9.50
C PHE A 291 25.09 -32.22 9.58
N ASN A 292 25.74 -32.26 10.74
CA ASN A 292 26.90 -33.10 10.96
C ASN A 292 26.49 -34.59 11.09
N THR A 293 27.46 -35.48 11.34
CA THR A 293 27.21 -36.92 11.51
C THR A 293 26.42 -37.26 12.77
N ALA A 294 26.40 -36.38 13.77
CA ALA A 294 25.53 -36.49 14.95
C ALA A 294 24.11 -35.94 14.69
N GLY A 295 23.87 -35.36 13.51
CA GLY A 295 22.59 -34.79 13.11
C GLY A 295 22.34 -33.35 13.58
N GLN A 296 23.34 -32.64 14.11
CA GLN A 296 23.19 -31.24 14.53
C GLN A 296 23.29 -30.28 13.34
N LEU A 297 22.44 -29.24 13.29
CA LEU A 297 22.51 -28.19 12.27
C LEU A 297 23.82 -27.40 12.41
N ILE A 298 24.66 -27.40 11.37
CA ILE A 298 25.97 -26.72 11.37
C ILE A 298 26.06 -25.55 10.39
N GLU A 299 25.20 -25.53 9.36
CA GLU A 299 25.18 -24.46 8.35
C GLU A 299 23.77 -24.29 7.77
N ILE A 300 23.33 -23.05 7.62
CA ILE A 300 22.25 -22.64 6.71
C ILE A 300 22.89 -21.74 5.65
N ALA A 301 22.71 -22.06 4.37
CA ALA A 301 23.38 -21.36 3.28
C ALA A 301 22.57 -21.36 1.98
N ASP A 302 23.05 -20.59 1.01
CA ASP A 302 22.55 -20.62 -0.37
C ASP A 302 22.76 -22.00 -1.02
N ALA A 303 21.78 -22.51 -1.78
CA ALA A 303 21.88 -23.83 -2.42
C ALA A 303 23.10 -24.01 -3.32
N LEU A 304 23.59 -22.92 -3.92
CA LEU A 304 24.75 -22.92 -4.83
C LEU A 304 26.07 -22.60 -4.12
N ARG A 305 26.12 -22.52 -2.78
CA ARG A 305 27.37 -22.28 -2.05
C ARG A 305 28.32 -23.47 -2.22
N THR A 306 29.38 -23.28 -3.01
CA THR A 306 30.38 -24.31 -3.34
C THR A 306 31.66 -24.22 -2.51
N SER A 307 31.88 -23.14 -1.74
CA SER A 307 33.06 -22.95 -0.89
C SER A 307 32.75 -22.08 0.34
N GLU A 308 33.63 -22.07 1.34
CA GLU A 308 33.50 -21.23 2.55
C GLU A 308 33.66 -19.72 2.28
N THR A 309 34.15 -19.35 1.09
CA THR A 309 34.42 -17.98 0.66
C THR A 309 33.40 -17.43 -0.35
N THR A 310 32.37 -18.21 -0.71
CA THR A 310 31.35 -17.80 -1.69
C THR A 310 29.93 -17.94 -1.11
N GLY A 311 29.07 -16.93 -1.34
CA GLY A 311 27.65 -16.95 -0.92
C GLY A 311 27.42 -16.59 0.54
N ASN A 312 26.14 -16.52 0.96
CA ASN A 312 25.77 -16.19 2.35
C ASN A 312 25.58 -17.48 3.18
N ALA A 313 25.79 -17.41 4.49
CA ALA A 313 25.58 -18.49 5.44
C ALA A 313 25.41 -18.01 6.89
N LEU A 314 24.76 -18.85 7.69
CA LEU A 314 24.83 -18.88 9.15
C LEU A 314 25.57 -20.15 9.56
N ARG A 315 26.48 -20.01 10.52
CA ARG A 315 27.30 -21.09 11.10
C ARG A 315 26.91 -21.31 12.56
N PHE A 316 26.90 -22.57 12.97
CA PHE A 316 26.43 -23.00 14.28
C PHE A 316 27.52 -23.81 15.00
N THR A 317 27.84 -23.43 16.23
CA THR A 317 28.89 -24.06 17.04
C THR A 317 28.30 -24.68 18.29
N TYR A 318 28.68 -25.94 18.56
CA TYR A 318 28.22 -26.70 19.72
C TYR A 318 29.37 -26.96 20.69
N ASN A 319 29.04 -27.10 21.98
CA ASN A 319 30.01 -27.48 23.01
C ASN A 319 30.14 -29.01 23.14
N ALA A 320 30.99 -29.48 24.06
CA ALA A 320 31.23 -30.91 24.30
C ALA A 320 30.02 -31.67 24.90
N LYS A 321 28.95 -30.96 25.30
CA LYS A 321 27.68 -31.51 25.78
C LYS A 321 26.58 -31.47 24.71
N ASP A 322 26.94 -31.17 23.45
CA ASP A 322 26.01 -31.05 22.32
C ASP A 322 25.03 -29.86 22.42
N GLU A 323 25.35 -28.84 23.21
CA GLU A 323 24.54 -27.61 23.34
C GLU A 323 25.00 -26.55 22.32
N LEU A 324 24.07 -25.90 21.61
CA LEU A 324 24.35 -24.81 20.66
C LEU A 324 24.79 -23.56 21.42
N VAL A 325 26.08 -23.22 21.40
CA VAL A 325 26.64 -22.11 22.19
C VAL A 325 26.87 -20.83 21.38
N GLU A 326 26.93 -20.94 20.04
CA GLU A 326 27.17 -19.80 19.18
C GLU A 326 26.49 -19.95 17.82
N ILE A 327 25.87 -18.87 17.36
CA ILE A 327 25.41 -18.67 15.98
C ILE A 327 26.18 -17.49 15.41
N ARG A 328 26.81 -17.68 14.26
CA ARG A 328 27.70 -16.70 13.64
C ARG A 328 27.31 -16.49 12.18
N ASP A 329 27.16 -15.24 11.79
CA ASP A 329 26.90 -14.90 10.39
C ASP A 329 28.22 -14.76 9.57
N ASP A 330 28.10 -14.38 8.30
CA ASP A 330 29.26 -14.10 7.43
C ASP A 330 29.95 -12.76 7.71
N LEU A 331 29.46 -11.99 8.68
CA LEU A 331 30.06 -10.74 9.16
C LEU A 331 30.83 -10.96 10.48
N ASP A 332 31.00 -12.21 10.89
CA ASP A 332 31.65 -12.61 12.15
C ASP A 332 30.93 -12.09 13.42
N ARG A 333 29.66 -11.69 13.28
CA ARG A 333 28.82 -11.27 14.40
C ARG A 333 28.24 -12.51 15.06
N ALA A 334 28.41 -12.61 16.37
CA ALA A 334 28.01 -13.78 17.15
C ALA A 334 26.75 -13.49 17.98
N LEU A 335 25.80 -14.42 17.97
CA LEU A 335 24.82 -14.62 19.03
C LEU A 335 25.33 -15.76 19.91
N THR A 336 25.59 -15.46 21.17
CA THR A 336 26.08 -16.41 22.17
C THR A 336 24.94 -16.92 23.04
N LEU A 337 24.98 -18.20 23.40
CA LEU A 337 23.96 -18.90 24.17
C LEU A 337 24.61 -19.58 25.38
N GLU A 338 24.07 -19.34 26.58
CA GLU A 338 24.59 -19.89 27.84
C GLU A 338 23.59 -20.84 28.50
N TYR A 339 24.08 -21.99 28.96
CA TYR A 339 23.26 -23.08 29.48
C TYR A 339 23.62 -23.44 30.92
N GLU A 340 22.61 -23.74 31.72
CA GLU A 340 22.74 -24.41 33.02
C GLU A 340 21.82 -25.63 33.05
N ASN A 341 22.33 -26.79 33.48
CA ASN A 341 21.56 -28.05 33.52
C ASN A 341 20.81 -28.38 32.21
N TYR A 342 21.45 -28.16 31.05
CA TYR A 342 20.85 -28.34 29.71
C TYR A 342 19.69 -27.39 29.39
N ARG A 343 19.53 -26.30 30.14
CA ARG A 343 18.53 -25.24 29.89
C ARG A 343 19.21 -23.94 29.47
N LEU A 344 18.68 -23.30 28.44
CA LEU A 344 19.18 -22.03 27.92
C LEU A 344 18.80 -20.91 28.90
N THR A 345 19.75 -20.47 29.71
CA THR A 345 19.51 -19.42 30.72
C THR A 345 19.64 -18.01 30.14
N LYS A 346 20.36 -17.88 29.03
CA LYS A 346 20.72 -16.57 28.51
C LYS A 346 21.14 -16.60 27.05
N ILE A 347 20.72 -15.57 26.31
CA ILE A 347 21.29 -15.24 25.01
C ILE A 347 21.88 -13.83 25.06
N ARG A 348 22.99 -13.64 24.35
CA ARG A 348 23.66 -12.35 24.24
C ARG A 348 24.14 -12.14 22.81
N ASP A 349 23.77 -11.01 22.22
CA ASP A 349 24.32 -10.63 20.93
C ASP A 349 25.68 -9.94 21.04
N PHE A 350 26.28 -9.72 19.88
CA PHE A 350 27.58 -9.09 19.73
C PHE A 350 27.65 -7.63 20.23
N THR A 351 26.51 -6.95 20.43
CA THR A 351 26.44 -5.60 21.03
C THR A 351 26.36 -5.63 22.56
N GLY A 352 26.20 -6.83 23.14
CA GLY A 352 26.07 -7.03 24.59
C GLY A 352 24.62 -6.97 25.10
N ARG A 353 23.61 -6.85 24.22
CA ARG A 353 22.20 -6.99 24.62
C ARG A 353 21.98 -8.41 25.13
N GLU A 354 21.27 -8.52 26.24
CA GLU A 354 21.13 -9.75 27.00
C GLU A 354 19.67 -10.03 27.32
N PHE A 355 19.25 -11.27 27.05
CA PHE A 355 17.94 -11.79 27.40
C PHE A 355 18.14 -12.95 28.38
N ARG A 356 17.29 -13.02 29.40
CA ARG A 356 17.40 -14.04 30.45
C ARG A 356 16.13 -14.88 30.54
N TYR A 357 16.32 -16.14 30.89
CA TYR A 357 15.28 -17.14 30.98
C TYR A 357 15.40 -17.84 32.34
N ASP A 358 14.37 -17.75 33.18
CA ASP A 358 14.34 -18.49 34.45
C ASP A 358 13.38 -19.68 34.38
N TYR A 359 13.69 -20.67 35.21
CA TYR A 359 13.01 -21.96 35.26
C TYR A 359 12.56 -22.28 36.68
N ASP A 360 11.48 -23.03 36.81
CA ASP A 360 11.12 -23.65 38.08
C ASP A 360 11.91 -24.95 38.34
N THR A 361 11.62 -25.63 39.45
CA THR A 361 12.30 -26.87 39.86
C THR A 361 12.03 -28.07 38.95
N ASP A 362 10.94 -28.02 38.16
CA ASP A 362 10.61 -29.05 37.17
C ASP A 362 11.21 -28.70 35.79
N GLY A 363 11.90 -27.56 35.67
CA GLY A 363 12.60 -27.12 34.47
C GLY A 363 11.68 -26.45 33.43
N ARG A 364 10.52 -25.94 33.85
CA ARG A 364 9.55 -25.20 33.02
C ARG A 364 9.91 -23.72 32.98
N LEU A 365 9.85 -23.10 31.80
CA LEU A 365 10.21 -21.68 31.61
C LEU A 365 9.18 -20.78 32.30
N ILE A 366 9.55 -20.04 33.32
CA ILE A 366 8.62 -19.19 34.11
C ILE A 366 8.75 -17.71 33.82
N THR A 367 9.90 -17.25 33.33
CA THR A 367 10.13 -15.84 33.01
C THR A 367 11.01 -15.68 31.78
N VAL A 368 10.75 -14.62 31.01
CA VAL A 368 11.70 -14.07 30.02
C VAL A 368 11.90 -12.60 30.33
N GLU A 369 13.14 -12.21 30.56
CA GLU A 369 13.55 -10.83 30.84
C GLU A 369 14.25 -10.22 29.62
N LEU A 370 13.74 -9.07 29.17
CA LEU A 370 14.28 -8.28 28.06
C LEU A 370 15.40 -7.34 28.56
N PRO A 371 16.33 -6.89 27.68
CA PRO A 371 17.42 -5.98 28.07
C PRO A 371 16.93 -4.57 28.52
N GLN A 372 17.14 -4.22 29.81
CA GLN A 372 17.13 -2.92 30.59
C GLN A 372 16.39 -1.67 30.04
N THR A 373 15.54 -0.93 30.80
CA THR A 373 15.80 0.06 31.92
C THR A 373 14.91 -0.16 33.21
N PRO A 374 14.74 0.74 34.23
CA PRO A 374 14.50 0.40 35.68
C PRO A 374 13.21 -0.36 36.04
N GLU A 375 12.32 -0.56 35.08
CA GLU A 375 11.20 -1.47 35.15
C GLU A 375 11.59 -2.72 34.34
N SER A 376 12.25 -3.70 34.98
CA SER A 376 12.59 -4.96 34.32
C SER A 376 11.34 -5.55 33.65
N HIS A 377 11.32 -5.59 32.32
CA HIS A 377 10.20 -6.08 31.52
C HIS A 377 10.25 -7.61 31.49
N VAL A 378 9.41 -8.22 32.33
CA VAL A 378 9.37 -9.67 32.53
C VAL A 378 8.04 -10.22 32.03
N THR A 379 8.09 -11.04 30.98
CA THR A 379 6.95 -11.90 30.63
C THR A 379 6.96 -13.12 31.54
N ARG A 380 5.81 -13.47 32.11
CA ARG A 380 5.66 -14.58 33.06
C ARG A 380 4.79 -15.68 32.47
N TYR A 381 5.14 -16.92 32.78
CA TYR A 381 4.45 -18.12 32.32
C TYR A 381 4.02 -18.93 33.54
N ALA A 382 2.75 -19.36 33.56
CA ALA A 382 2.24 -20.26 34.58
C ALA A 382 1.78 -21.57 33.96
N TYR A 383 1.93 -22.66 34.71
CA TYR A 383 1.65 -24.02 34.26
C TYR A 383 0.65 -24.69 35.20
N ALA A 384 -0.09 -25.68 34.68
CA ALA A 384 -1.09 -26.40 35.46
C ALA A 384 -0.48 -27.07 36.70
N ALA A 385 -1.24 -27.06 37.80
CA ALA A 385 -0.91 -27.84 38.98
C ALA A 385 -1.33 -29.30 38.71
N PRO A 386 -0.42 -30.29 38.81
CA PRO A 386 -0.76 -31.68 38.52
C PRO A 386 -1.87 -32.20 39.44
N THR A 387 -2.94 -32.73 38.84
CA THR A 387 -4.03 -33.40 39.56
C THR A 387 -4.25 -34.81 39.00
N GLY A 388 -4.94 -35.69 39.74
CA GLY A 388 -5.23 -37.05 39.26
C GLY A 388 -4.16 -38.11 39.55
N SER A 389 -4.13 -39.16 38.73
CA SER A 389 -3.19 -40.30 38.87
C SER A 389 -1.74 -39.89 38.59
N GLU A 390 -0.75 -40.64 39.07
CA GLU A 390 0.68 -40.29 38.85
C GLU A 390 1.06 -40.20 37.36
N THR A 391 0.35 -40.92 36.49
CA THR A 391 0.53 -40.86 35.04
C THR A 391 -0.08 -39.58 34.45
N GLU A 392 -1.29 -39.21 34.88
CA GLU A 392 -1.97 -37.95 34.48
C GLU A 392 -1.17 -36.72 34.93
N LYS A 393 -0.66 -36.76 36.16
CA LYS A 393 0.19 -35.71 36.74
C LYS A 393 1.51 -35.52 35.99
N LEU A 394 2.06 -36.57 35.38
CA LEU A 394 3.31 -36.49 34.63
C LEU A 394 3.13 -35.72 33.31
N HIS A 395 1.93 -35.71 32.76
CA HIS A 395 1.59 -35.05 31.51
C HIS A 395 1.00 -33.65 31.72
N GLN A 396 0.13 -33.47 32.72
CA GLN A 396 -0.44 -32.16 33.13
C GLN A 396 0.61 -31.19 33.69
N ARG A 397 1.79 -31.67 34.07
CA ARG A 397 2.83 -30.85 34.68
C ARG A 397 3.37 -29.78 33.74
N ASP A 398 3.33 -29.99 32.43
CA ASP A 398 4.07 -29.15 31.50
C ASP A 398 3.16 -28.24 30.66
N ASP A 399 1.84 -28.26 30.90
CA ASP A 399 0.87 -27.46 30.18
C ASP A 399 0.85 -26.01 30.65
N LEU A 400 1.15 -25.09 29.73
CA LEU A 400 1.06 -23.64 29.92
C LEU A 400 -0.40 -23.22 30.11
N ILE A 401 -0.77 -22.71 31.27
CA ILE A 401 -2.14 -22.25 31.55
C ILE A 401 -2.31 -20.74 31.51
N SER A 402 -1.23 -19.96 31.63
CA SER A 402 -1.34 -18.51 31.45
C SER A 402 -0.03 -17.83 31.06
N VAL A 403 -0.17 -16.70 30.38
CA VAL A 403 0.92 -15.77 30.09
C VAL A 403 0.53 -14.38 30.58
N THR A 404 1.41 -13.81 31.39
CA THR A 404 1.24 -12.49 32.00
C THR A 404 2.34 -11.57 31.51
N ASP A 405 1.95 -10.36 31.12
CA ASP A 405 2.89 -9.33 30.66
C ASP A 405 3.67 -8.67 31.81
N ALA A 406 4.47 -7.65 31.47
CA ALA A 406 5.25 -6.91 32.45
C ALA A 406 4.38 -6.06 33.40
N LYS A 407 3.15 -5.71 32.99
CA LYS A 407 2.17 -4.93 33.76
C LYS A 407 1.32 -5.81 34.71
N ASN A 408 1.65 -7.10 34.84
CA ASN A 408 0.88 -8.11 35.57
C ASN A 408 -0.54 -8.32 34.99
N GLN A 409 -0.73 -8.08 33.70
CA GLN A 409 -1.97 -8.38 33.00
C GLN A 409 -1.84 -9.73 32.32
N THR A 410 -2.75 -10.66 32.64
CA THR A 410 -2.84 -11.94 31.95
C THR A 410 -3.51 -11.73 30.61
N TRP A 411 -2.77 -11.92 29.52
CA TRP A 411 -3.28 -11.76 28.16
C TRP A 411 -3.56 -13.09 27.47
N LEU A 412 -3.10 -14.21 28.03
CA LEU A 412 -3.46 -15.56 27.60
C LEU A 412 -3.76 -16.41 28.82
N GLU A 413 -4.90 -17.11 28.81
CA GLU A 413 -5.23 -18.21 29.70
C GLU A 413 -5.66 -19.41 28.86
N LEU A 414 -5.28 -20.62 29.28
CA LEU A 414 -5.56 -21.87 28.59
C LEU A 414 -6.14 -22.88 29.57
N THR A 415 -7.15 -23.62 29.14
CA THR A 415 -7.71 -24.77 29.85
C THR A 415 -7.58 -26.02 29.00
N TYR A 416 -7.18 -27.10 29.65
CA TYR A 416 -6.96 -28.40 29.03
C TYR A 416 -7.93 -29.43 29.60
N THR A 417 -8.31 -30.41 28.78
CA THR A 417 -9.00 -31.63 29.23
C THR A 417 -8.39 -32.84 28.55
N ASP A 418 -8.67 -34.03 29.08
CA ASP A 418 -8.47 -35.31 28.41
C ASP A 418 -9.79 -35.66 27.70
N ALA A 419 -9.98 -35.07 26.52
CA ALA A 419 -11.23 -35.22 25.77
C ALA A 419 -11.29 -36.59 25.06
N ASP A 420 -10.13 -37.18 24.77
CA ASP A 420 -9.99 -38.50 24.15
C ASP A 420 -10.12 -39.67 25.15
N GLY A 421 -10.04 -39.39 26.45
CA GLY A 421 -10.07 -40.41 27.50
C GLY A 421 -8.83 -41.30 27.52
N ASP A 422 -7.70 -40.81 26.98
CA ASP A 422 -6.42 -41.52 26.88
C ASP A 422 -5.57 -41.40 28.16
N GLY A 423 -6.05 -40.62 29.15
CA GLY A 423 -5.39 -40.34 30.41
C GLY A 423 -4.44 -39.14 30.36
N ARG A 424 -4.43 -38.34 29.29
CA ARG A 424 -3.57 -37.16 29.09
C ARG A 424 -4.43 -35.93 28.81
N ALA A 425 -4.34 -34.89 29.64
CA ALA A 425 -5.08 -33.65 29.40
C ALA A 425 -4.28 -32.71 28.48
N GLN A 426 -4.26 -32.96 27.17
CA GLN A 426 -3.43 -32.20 26.22
C GLN A 426 -4.24 -31.43 25.16
N GLU A 427 -5.56 -31.41 25.24
CA GLU A 427 -6.39 -30.68 24.28
C GLU A 427 -6.84 -29.34 24.88
N VAL A 428 -6.52 -28.23 24.22
CA VAL A 428 -7.03 -26.92 24.64
C VAL A 428 -8.54 -26.85 24.41
N THR A 429 -9.32 -26.82 25.48
CA THR A 429 -10.79 -26.64 25.40
C THR A 429 -11.22 -25.22 25.67
N SER A 430 -10.34 -24.38 26.20
CA SER A 430 -10.63 -22.99 26.42
C SER A 430 -9.38 -22.14 26.25
N GLN A 431 -9.54 -21.00 25.59
CA GLN A 431 -8.52 -19.98 25.55
C GLN A 431 -9.14 -18.60 25.82
N SER A 432 -8.57 -17.89 26.78
CA SER A 432 -8.94 -16.52 27.07
C SER A 432 -7.78 -15.65 26.67
N TRP A 433 -7.96 -14.90 25.59
CA TRP A 433 -7.07 -13.79 25.31
C TRP A 433 -7.75 -12.61 26.00
N GLY A 434 -7.23 -12.11 27.13
CA GLY A 434 -7.80 -10.99 27.93
C GLY A 434 -9.31 -11.09 28.30
N ALA A 435 -10.10 -10.09 27.92
CA ALA A 435 -11.55 -9.91 28.08
C ALA A 435 -12.53 -10.85 27.33
N GLY A 436 -12.09 -11.94 26.69
CA GLY A 436 -13.02 -12.86 26.02
C GLY A 436 -12.47 -14.25 25.78
N THR A 437 -13.33 -15.25 25.98
CA THR A 437 -12.96 -16.66 25.97
C THR A 437 -13.53 -17.36 24.75
N VAL A 438 -12.68 -18.09 24.02
CA VAL A 438 -13.11 -19.04 23.00
C VAL A 438 -13.13 -20.42 23.63
N GLN A 439 -14.22 -21.17 23.43
CA GLN A 439 -14.33 -22.55 23.88
C GLN A 439 -14.20 -23.50 22.69
N LEU A 440 -13.55 -24.63 22.89
CA LEU A 440 -13.42 -25.70 21.91
C LEU A 440 -14.01 -26.98 22.50
N ALA A 441 -14.88 -27.62 21.74
CA ALA A 441 -15.47 -28.91 22.07
C ALA A 441 -15.19 -29.91 20.95
N TYR A 442 -14.56 -31.03 21.31
CA TYR A 442 -14.10 -32.06 20.37
C TYR A 442 -15.01 -33.28 20.42
N ASP A 443 -15.33 -33.83 19.25
CA ASP A 443 -15.88 -35.17 19.07
C ASP A 443 -14.93 -35.92 18.12
N PHE A 444 -13.88 -36.51 18.71
CA PHE A 444 -12.84 -37.23 17.96
C PHE A 444 -13.37 -38.48 17.26
N ALA A 445 -14.42 -39.11 17.81
CA ALA A 445 -15.06 -40.26 17.18
C ALA A 445 -15.78 -39.89 15.87
N GLN A 446 -16.25 -38.64 15.74
CA GLN A 446 -16.85 -38.11 14.52
C GLN A 446 -15.91 -37.20 13.71
N HIS A 447 -14.68 -36.96 14.19
CA HIS A 447 -13.74 -35.98 13.66
C HIS A 447 -14.34 -34.57 13.57
N LYS A 448 -15.01 -34.11 14.63
CA LYS A 448 -15.65 -32.78 14.66
C LYS A 448 -15.13 -31.91 15.78
N THR A 449 -15.06 -30.61 15.50
CA THR A 449 -14.71 -29.59 16.48
C THR A 449 -15.75 -28.48 16.43
N THR A 450 -16.30 -28.14 17.58
CA THR A 450 -17.18 -26.98 17.74
C THR A 450 -16.40 -25.89 18.45
N VAL A 451 -16.22 -24.76 17.78
CA VAL A 451 -15.60 -23.56 18.33
C VAL A 451 -16.71 -22.61 18.74
N THR A 452 -16.75 -22.24 20.01
CA THR A 452 -17.61 -21.19 20.53
C THR A 452 -16.78 -19.92 20.60
N ASP A 453 -17.12 -18.91 19.80
CA ASP A 453 -16.44 -17.62 19.83
C ASP A 453 -16.71 -16.87 21.15
N ARG A 454 -16.10 -15.69 21.31
CA ARG A 454 -16.22 -14.87 22.51
C ARG A 454 -17.62 -14.24 22.71
N ARG A 455 -18.51 -14.34 21.72
CA ARG A 455 -19.92 -13.93 21.80
C ARG A 455 -20.85 -15.11 22.10
N GLY A 456 -20.33 -16.34 22.21
CA GLY A 456 -21.13 -17.54 22.40
C GLY A 456 -21.62 -18.15 21.08
N ASN A 457 -21.14 -17.67 19.94
CA ASN A 457 -21.55 -18.13 18.63
C ASN A 457 -20.78 -19.40 18.26
N LEU A 458 -21.44 -20.35 17.61
CA LEU A 458 -20.87 -21.66 17.30
C LEU A 458 -20.42 -21.73 15.85
N CYS A 459 -19.15 -22.06 15.63
CA CYS A 459 -18.63 -22.55 14.36
C CYS A 459 -18.40 -24.06 14.49
N HIS A 460 -18.80 -24.84 13.48
CA HIS A 460 -18.53 -26.28 13.44
C HIS A 460 -17.53 -26.60 12.33
N TYR A 461 -16.56 -27.44 12.66
CA TYR A 461 -15.52 -27.93 11.76
C TYR A 461 -15.62 -29.45 11.72
N ASP A 462 -15.78 -30.02 10.53
CA ASP A 462 -15.61 -31.46 10.33
C ASP A 462 -14.23 -31.69 9.70
N HIS A 463 -13.57 -32.76 10.11
CA HIS A 463 -12.24 -33.16 9.65
C HIS A 463 -12.28 -34.57 9.06
N ASN A 464 -11.28 -34.91 8.25
CA ASN A 464 -11.02 -36.31 7.89
C ASN A 464 -10.08 -36.98 8.91
N GLU A 465 -9.79 -38.27 8.72
CA GLU A 465 -8.87 -39.03 9.59
C GLU A 465 -7.45 -38.43 9.65
N ALA A 466 -7.05 -37.64 8.65
CA ALA A 466 -5.76 -36.95 8.59
C ALA A 466 -5.78 -35.54 9.24
N GLY A 467 -6.91 -35.12 9.84
CA GLY A 467 -7.06 -33.82 10.50
C GLY A 467 -7.36 -32.64 9.57
N GLN A 468 -7.53 -32.88 8.27
CA GLN A 468 -7.83 -31.84 7.28
C GLN A 468 -9.31 -31.47 7.33
N VAL A 469 -9.62 -30.18 7.25
CA VAL A 469 -10.98 -29.66 7.35
C VAL A 469 -11.78 -30.04 6.11
N THR A 470 -12.88 -30.80 6.25
CA THR A 470 -13.78 -31.18 5.15
C THR A 470 -15.07 -30.38 5.12
N ARG A 471 -15.45 -29.76 6.24
CA ARG A 471 -16.63 -28.89 6.33
C ARG A 471 -16.41 -27.81 7.36
N ILE A 472 -16.85 -26.60 7.05
CA ILE A 472 -16.97 -25.48 8.00
C ILE A 472 -18.41 -25.01 7.96
N GLU A 473 -19.04 -24.88 9.12
CA GLU A 473 -20.33 -24.21 9.28
C GLU A 473 -20.13 -23.03 10.21
N ASP A 474 -20.44 -21.84 9.73
CA ASP A 474 -20.36 -20.63 10.54
C ASP A 474 -21.59 -20.46 11.46
N PRO A 475 -21.57 -19.48 12.38
CA PRO A 475 -22.71 -19.22 13.24
C PRO A 475 -23.99 -18.77 12.53
N ALA A 476 -23.88 -18.27 11.30
CA ALA A 476 -25.00 -17.94 10.44
C ALA A 476 -25.50 -19.16 9.64
N GLN A 477 -24.99 -20.37 9.93
CA GLN A 477 -25.27 -21.64 9.26
C GLN A 477 -24.85 -21.67 7.79
N ALA A 478 -23.94 -20.78 7.40
CA ALA A 478 -23.31 -20.80 6.10
C ALA A 478 -22.29 -21.95 6.08
N VAL A 479 -22.32 -22.79 5.04
CA VAL A 479 -21.53 -24.02 4.97
C VAL A 479 -20.50 -23.95 3.85
N TRP A 480 -19.24 -24.17 4.18
CA TRP A 480 -18.18 -24.49 3.24
C TRP A 480 -17.87 -25.99 3.31
N THR A 481 -17.59 -26.61 2.17
CA THR A 481 -17.12 -28.00 2.12
C THR A 481 -15.85 -28.11 1.30
N PHE A 482 -14.97 -29.01 1.70
CA PHE A 482 -13.68 -29.22 1.06
C PHE A 482 -13.44 -30.72 0.84
N SER A 483 -12.94 -31.08 -0.34
CA SER A 483 -12.41 -32.42 -0.61
C SER A 483 -10.91 -32.36 -0.76
N HIS A 484 -10.23 -33.42 -0.34
CA HIS A 484 -8.78 -33.55 -0.37
C HIS A 484 -8.37 -34.81 -1.13
N ASP A 485 -7.19 -34.80 -1.74
CA ASP A 485 -6.54 -36.01 -2.22
C ASP A 485 -5.68 -36.68 -1.14
N ASP A 486 -5.04 -37.80 -1.48
CA ASP A 486 -4.17 -38.57 -0.58
C ASP A 486 -2.91 -37.78 -0.14
N GLU A 487 -2.55 -36.69 -0.81
CA GLU A 487 -1.45 -35.79 -0.44
C GLU A 487 -1.90 -34.63 0.46
N GLY A 488 -3.21 -34.47 0.65
CA GLY A 488 -3.80 -33.39 1.43
C GLY A 488 -4.00 -32.08 0.67
N LEU A 489 -3.95 -32.11 -0.65
CA LEU A 489 -4.28 -30.96 -1.48
C LEU A 489 -5.80 -30.84 -1.64
N ILE A 490 -6.32 -29.61 -1.58
CA ILE A 490 -7.75 -29.35 -1.80
C ILE A 490 -8.08 -29.63 -3.27
N THR A 491 -8.91 -30.63 -3.53
CA THR A 491 -9.41 -31.01 -4.87
C THR A 491 -10.77 -30.41 -5.19
N GLU A 492 -11.51 -30.00 -4.17
CA GLU A 492 -12.80 -29.34 -4.32
C GLU A 492 -13.07 -28.42 -3.14
N GLN A 493 -13.68 -27.27 -3.41
CA GLN A 493 -14.23 -26.36 -2.41
C GLN A 493 -15.62 -25.92 -2.86
N THR A 494 -16.63 -26.01 -1.99
CA THR A 494 -17.95 -25.42 -2.21
C THR A 494 -18.24 -24.39 -1.13
N GLU A 495 -18.80 -23.25 -1.52
CA GLU A 495 -19.11 -22.11 -0.65
C GLU A 495 -20.61 -22.07 -0.29
N PRO A 496 -21.02 -21.27 0.72
CA PRO A 496 -22.38 -21.31 1.26
C PRO A 496 -23.51 -21.04 0.26
N LEU A 497 -23.23 -20.28 -0.79
CA LEU A 497 -24.20 -19.99 -1.85
C LEU A 497 -24.23 -21.07 -2.95
N GLY A 498 -23.32 -22.05 -2.89
CA GLY A 498 -23.22 -23.16 -3.82
C GLY A 498 -22.16 -22.98 -4.92
N ARG A 499 -21.36 -21.90 -4.87
CA ARG A 499 -20.22 -21.73 -5.77
C ARG A 499 -19.21 -22.84 -5.49
N ARG A 500 -18.88 -23.63 -6.51
CA ARG A 500 -17.99 -24.80 -6.40
C ARG A 500 -16.74 -24.59 -7.24
N THR A 501 -15.58 -24.71 -6.62
CA THR A 501 -14.27 -24.70 -7.26
C THR A 501 -13.68 -26.11 -7.19
N GLU A 502 -13.45 -26.74 -8.33
CA GLU A 502 -12.81 -28.06 -8.43
C GLU A 502 -11.38 -27.85 -8.95
N ILE A 503 -10.39 -28.42 -8.26
CA ILE A 503 -8.98 -28.40 -8.62
C ILE A 503 -8.57 -29.85 -8.89
N ILE A 504 -8.22 -30.12 -10.14
CA ILE A 504 -7.84 -31.45 -10.59
C ILE A 504 -6.33 -31.47 -10.74
N PHE A 505 -5.67 -32.37 -10.02
CA PHE A 505 -4.23 -32.57 -10.12
C PHE A 505 -3.89 -33.70 -11.11
N GLU A 506 -2.66 -33.70 -11.64
CA GLU A 506 -2.14 -34.83 -12.42
C GLU A 506 -1.95 -36.09 -11.56
N ALA A 507 -2.15 -37.28 -12.13
CA ALA A 507 -1.92 -38.54 -11.43
C ALA A 507 -0.41 -38.74 -11.17
N GLN A 508 -0.05 -39.06 -9.93
CA GLN A 508 1.32 -39.13 -9.42
C GLN A 508 2.24 -40.03 -10.26
N GLY A 509 3.27 -39.42 -10.86
CA GLY A 509 4.32 -40.14 -11.60
C GLY A 509 5.76 -39.73 -11.26
N ASN A 510 6.00 -38.58 -10.61
CA ASN A 510 7.36 -38.09 -10.37
C ASN A 510 7.60 -37.60 -8.93
N ARG A 511 8.67 -38.11 -8.33
CA ARG A 511 9.05 -38.02 -6.90
C ARG A 511 9.48 -36.63 -6.41
N ARG A 512 9.07 -35.52 -7.05
CA ARG A 512 9.66 -34.19 -6.83
C ARG A 512 8.69 -32.97 -6.85
N GLY A 513 7.38 -33.13 -6.68
CA GLY A 513 6.48 -31.96 -6.60
C GLY A 513 5.12 -32.26 -5.97
N ARG A 514 4.43 -31.18 -5.52
CA ARG A 514 2.96 -31.14 -5.46
C ARG A 514 2.41 -31.67 -6.78
N GLY A 515 1.32 -32.43 -6.79
CA GLY A 515 0.59 -32.71 -8.03
C GLY A 515 0.36 -31.40 -8.80
N ASN A 516 0.67 -31.37 -10.10
CA ASN A 516 0.42 -30.17 -10.92
C ASN A 516 -1.07 -29.94 -11.07
N VAL A 517 -1.50 -28.68 -11.03
CA VAL A 517 -2.89 -28.31 -11.31
C VAL A 517 -3.21 -28.52 -12.79
N ARG A 518 -3.85 -29.63 -13.13
CA ARG A 518 -4.28 -29.96 -14.50
C ARG A 518 -5.51 -29.16 -14.93
N GLU A 519 -6.46 -28.93 -14.03
CA GLU A 519 -7.69 -28.24 -14.38
C GLU A 519 -8.29 -27.55 -13.15
N VAL A 520 -8.76 -26.32 -13.31
CA VAL A 520 -9.53 -25.57 -12.32
C VAL A 520 -10.90 -25.28 -12.90
N LYS A 521 -11.96 -25.81 -12.30
CA LYS A 521 -13.35 -25.57 -12.72
C LYS A 521 -14.05 -24.74 -11.67
N VAL A 522 -14.59 -23.60 -12.06
CA VAL A 522 -15.45 -22.78 -11.20
C VAL A 522 -16.87 -22.88 -11.72
N THR A 523 -17.70 -23.56 -10.93
CA THR A 523 -19.16 -23.62 -11.14
C THR A 523 -19.79 -22.53 -10.31
N ALA A 524 -20.54 -21.65 -10.98
CA ALA A 524 -21.21 -20.53 -10.36
C ALA A 524 -22.31 -21.00 -9.37
N ASP A 525 -22.62 -20.17 -8.39
CA ASP A 525 -23.72 -20.40 -7.44
C ASP A 525 -25.14 -20.38 -8.07
N SER A 526 -26.16 -20.65 -7.25
CA SER A 526 -27.57 -20.72 -7.70
C SER A 526 -28.25 -19.35 -7.94
N ARG A 527 -27.56 -18.21 -7.78
CA ARG A 527 -28.15 -16.86 -7.95
C ARG A 527 -28.30 -16.42 -9.41
N GLY A 528 -27.81 -17.21 -10.37
CA GLY A 528 -27.95 -16.93 -11.80
C GLY A 528 -29.42 -16.85 -12.25
N ALA A 529 -29.86 -15.67 -12.68
CA ALA A 529 -31.16 -15.48 -13.33
C ALA A 529 -31.22 -16.26 -14.66
N ASN A 530 -32.19 -17.17 -14.78
CA ASN A 530 -32.67 -17.76 -16.05
C ASN A 530 -31.60 -18.06 -17.12
N GLY A 531 -30.77 -19.07 -16.87
CA GLY A 531 -29.89 -19.64 -17.88
C GLY A 531 -28.68 -20.28 -17.22
N SER A 532 -28.32 -21.49 -17.66
CA SER A 532 -27.18 -22.25 -17.15
C SER A 532 -25.90 -21.39 -17.20
N ALA A 533 -25.44 -20.87 -16.05
CA ALA A 533 -24.17 -20.17 -15.98
C ALA A 533 -23.06 -21.14 -16.44
N PRO A 534 -22.19 -20.75 -17.39
CA PRO A 534 -21.14 -21.64 -17.86
C PRO A 534 -20.15 -21.93 -16.73
N VAL A 535 -19.72 -23.19 -16.62
CA VAL A 535 -18.57 -23.56 -15.76
C VAL A 535 -17.33 -22.89 -16.36
N LEU A 536 -16.67 -22.03 -15.59
CA LEU A 536 -15.41 -21.41 -15.99
C LEU A 536 -14.30 -22.45 -15.80
N VAL A 537 -13.68 -22.89 -16.89
CA VAL A 537 -12.67 -23.93 -16.85
C VAL A 537 -11.33 -23.35 -17.27
N THR A 538 -10.33 -23.49 -16.40
CA THR A 538 -8.92 -23.30 -16.77
C THR A 538 -8.28 -24.68 -16.87
N ILE A 539 -7.66 -25.01 -17.99
CA ILE A 539 -6.96 -26.29 -18.18
C ILE A 539 -5.47 -26.00 -18.28
N ALA A 540 -4.63 -26.76 -17.61
CA ALA A 540 -3.20 -26.78 -17.84
C ALA A 540 -2.71 -28.20 -18.11
N GLU A 541 -1.83 -28.34 -19.09
CA GLU A 541 -1.09 -29.56 -19.39
C GLU A 541 0.38 -29.27 -19.10
N TYR A 542 1.11 -30.24 -18.59
CA TYR A 542 2.50 -30.12 -18.21
C TYR A 542 3.36 -31.10 -19.02
N GLU A 543 4.67 -30.88 -19.06
CA GLU A 543 5.59 -31.90 -19.54
C GLU A 543 6.11 -32.77 -18.38
N GLU A 544 6.45 -34.03 -18.72
CA GLU A 544 6.67 -35.10 -17.74
C GLU A 544 7.99 -34.97 -16.94
N ILE A 545 8.98 -34.21 -17.40
CA ILE A 545 10.36 -34.24 -16.88
C ILE A 545 10.63 -33.08 -15.91
N THR A 546 10.25 -31.85 -16.27
CA THR A 546 10.53 -30.63 -15.48
C THR A 546 9.30 -30.06 -14.78
N ASN A 547 8.14 -30.71 -14.94
CA ASN A 547 6.89 -30.35 -14.28
C ASN A 547 6.38 -28.95 -14.69
N GLN A 548 6.61 -28.53 -15.93
CA GLN A 548 6.28 -27.19 -16.42
C GLN A 548 5.11 -27.17 -17.43
N PRO A 549 4.29 -26.11 -17.46
CA PRO A 549 3.11 -26.06 -18.32
C PRO A 549 3.50 -26.04 -19.81
N THR A 550 2.87 -26.90 -20.61
CA THR A 550 2.96 -27.01 -22.08
C THR A 550 1.70 -26.53 -22.79
N ARG A 551 0.56 -26.42 -22.10
CA ARG A 551 -0.66 -25.87 -22.68
C ARG A 551 -1.56 -25.33 -21.57
N ILE A 552 -2.03 -24.08 -21.69
CA ILE A 552 -2.98 -23.47 -20.76
C ILE A 552 -4.20 -23.00 -21.56
N VAL A 553 -5.39 -23.41 -21.16
CA VAL A 553 -6.66 -22.92 -21.71
C VAL A 553 -7.31 -22.06 -20.65
N ASP A 554 -7.52 -20.77 -20.93
CA ASP A 554 -8.24 -19.88 -20.02
C ASP A 554 -9.77 -20.11 -20.10
N PRO A 555 -10.57 -19.54 -19.18
CA PRO A 555 -12.03 -19.66 -19.22
C PRO A 555 -12.70 -19.07 -20.47
N ARG A 556 -11.99 -18.25 -21.26
CA ARG A 556 -12.46 -17.72 -22.55
C ARG A 556 -12.19 -18.69 -23.71
N GLY A 557 -11.59 -19.85 -23.44
CA GLY A 557 -11.13 -20.80 -24.44
C GLY A 557 -9.86 -20.33 -25.17
N ALA A 558 -9.19 -19.27 -24.67
CA ALA A 558 -7.93 -18.86 -25.23
C ALA A 558 -6.87 -19.91 -24.86
N VAL A 559 -6.29 -20.53 -25.88
CA VAL A 559 -5.30 -21.58 -25.72
C VAL A 559 -3.92 -20.95 -25.83
N THR A 560 -3.12 -21.08 -24.78
CA THR A 560 -1.69 -20.82 -24.76
C THR A 560 -0.97 -22.16 -24.88
N THR A 561 -0.47 -22.54 -26.05
CA THR A 561 0.43 -23.70 -26.17
C THR A 561 1.87 -23.27 -26.00
N ILE A 562 2.66 -24.12 -25.34
CA ILE A 562 4.08 -23.94 -25.05
C ILE A 562 4.77 -25.23 -25.48
N GLU A 563 5.26 -25.29 -26.72
CA GLU A 563 6.16 -26.36 -27.16
C GLU A 563 7.48 -26.22 -26.40
N ARG A 564 8.09 -27.33 -25.96
CA ARG A 564 9.34 -27.31 -25.17
C ARG A 564 10.39 -28.28 -25.73
N THR A 565 11.65 -28.00 -25.44
CA THR A 565 12.79 -28.91 -25.68
C THR A 565 12.77 -30.09 -24.70
N GLU A 566 13.57 -31.14 -24.95
CA GLU A 566 13.77 -32.25 -23.98
C GLU A 566 14.28 -31.78 -22.60
N ALA A 567 14.87 -30.58 -22.51
CA ALA A 567 15.37 -29.96 -21.29
C ALA A 567 14.36 -29.00 -20.60
N GLY A 568 13.10 -28.96 -21.06
CA GLY A 568 12.03 -28.14 -20.48
C GLY A 568 11.99 -26.68 -20.95
N LEU A 569 12.89 -26.23 -21.83
CA LEU A 569 12.91 -24.85 -22.34
C LEU A 569 11.85 -24.60 -23.43
N PRO A 570 11.17 -23.44 -23.49
CA PRO A 570 10.06 -23.19 -24.43
C PRO A 570 10.54 -22.94 -25.88
N LEU A 571 10.15 -23.79 -26.83
CA LEU A 571 10.37 -23.68 -28.28
C LEU A 571 9.32 -22.84 -29.01
N THR A 572 8.05 -22.88 -28.62
CA THR A 572 7.01 -22.09 -29.28
C THR A 572 5.93 -21.77 -28.26
N ILE A 573 5.65 -20.49 -28.02
CA ILE A 573 4.50 -20.03 -27.23
C ILE A 573 3.46 -19.47 -28.19
N THR A 574 2.31 -20.14 -28.30
CA THR A 574 1.20 -19.70 -29.16
C THR A 574 0.00 -19.38 -28.30
N ARG A 575 -0.42 -18.11 -28.26
CA ARG A 575 -1.69 -17.70 -27.65
C ARG A 575 -2.74 -17.49 -28.72
N ALA A 576 -3.68 -18.42 -28.83
CA ALA A 576 -4.79 -18.40 -29.79
C ALA A 576 -6.11 -18.09 -29.06
N ALA A 577 -6.76 -16.97 -29.39
CA ALA A 577 -8.07 -16.62 -28.88
C ALA A 577 -9.12 -16.77 -29.99
N GLY A 578 -9.84 -17.91 -29.99
CA GLY A 578 -11.18 -18.15 -30.57
C GLY A 578 -11.57 -17.76 -32.01
N ALA A 579 -10.97 -16.75 -32.64
CA ALA A 579 -11.22 -16.26 -34.00
C ALA A 579 -10.17 -15.24 -34.53
N VAL A 580 -9.12 -14.90 -33.77
CA VAL A 580 -8.04 -13.97 -34.19
C VAL A 580 -6.78 -14.76 -34.57
N GLU A 581 -5.95 -14.23 -35.49
CA GLU A 581 -4.63 -14.81 -35.80
C GLU A 581 -3.86 -15.09 -34.51
N ALA A 582 -3.42 -16.34 -34.33
CA ALA A 582 -2.76 -16.78 -33.11
C ALA A 582 -1.44 -16.02 -32.91
N SER A 583 -1.29 -15.38 -31.75
CA SER A 583 -0.07 -14.68 -31.39
C SER A 583 1.01 -15.74 -31.08
N THR A 584 1.99 -15.89 -31.97
CA THR A 584 2.97 -16.99 -31.90
C THR A 584 4.38 -16.45 -31.71
N THR A 585 4.98 -16.72 -30.55
CA THR A 585 6.42 -16.54 -30.31
C THR A 585 7.12 -17.87 -30.54
N ARG A 586 8.13 -17.94 -31.41
CA ARG A 586 8.98 -19.13 -31.62
C ARG A 586 10.36 -18.90 -31.04
N MET A 587 11.02 -19.95 -30.57
CA MET A 587 12.35 -19.97 -29.99
C MET A 587 13.11 -21.19 -30.51
N THR A 588 14.40 -21.04 -30.79
CA THR A 588 15.32 -22.15 -31.02
C THR A 588 16.44 -22.10 -29.99
N TYR A 589 17.12 -23.21 -29.74
CA TYR A 589 18.22 -23.30 -28.76
C TYR A 589 19.43 -24.03 -29.35
N ASN A 590 20.61 -23.77 -28.81
CA ASN A 590 21.82 -24.56 -29.10
C ASN A 590 21.88 -25.82 -28.21
N ASP A 591 22.89 -26.67 -28.43
CA ASP A 591 23.12 -27.91 -27.65
C ASP A 591 23.34 -27.68 -26.14
N TYR A 592 23.43 -26.43 -25.68
CA TYR A 592 23.62 -26.05 -24.28
C TYR A 592 22.36 -25.40 -23.66
N GLY A 593 21.22 -25.41 -24.36
CA GLY A 593 19.95 -24.86 -23.86
C GLY A 593 19.85 -23.33 -23.93
N GLN A 594 20.64 -22.68 -24.77
CA GLN A 594 20.69 -21.22 -24.87
C GLN A 594 19.98 -20.76 -26.14
N SER A 595 19.13 -19.74 -26.07
CA SER A 595 18.22 -19.35 -27.16
C SER A 595 18.98 -18.82 -28.39
N VAL A 596 18.82 -19.40 -29.58
CA VAL A 596 19.51 -19.05 -30.84
C VAL A 596 18.65 -18.19 -31.77
N GLU A 597 17.33 -18.24 -31.69
CA GLU A 597 16.43 -17.39 -32.48
C GLU A 597 15.10 -17.30 -31.76
N ILE A 598 14.61 -16.09 -31.46
CA ILE A 598 13.27 -15.83 -30.97
C ILE A 598 12.52 -15.06 -32.06
N THR A 599 11.43 -15.60 -32.60
CA THR A 599 10.54 -14.91 -33.53
C THR A 599 9.31 -14.47 -32.77
N ASN A 600 9.00 -13.19 -32.72
CA ASN A 600 7.79 -12.70 -32.05
C ASN A 600 6.52 -12.90 -32.92
N PRO A 601 5.31 -12.63 -32.39
CA PRO A 601 4.05 -12.79 -33.11
C PRO A 601 3.95 -11.99 -34.40
N ASN A 602 4.63 -10.84 -34.47
CA ASN A 602 4.63 -9.94 -35.63
C ASN A 602 5.65 -10.37 -36.71
N GLY A 603 6.30 -11.53 -36.55
CA GLY A 603 7.27 -12.09 -37.48
C GLY A 603 8.69 -11.53 -37.35
N ASN A 604 8.93 -10.63 -36.39
CA ASN A 604 10.26 -10.07 -36.15
C ASN A 604 11.13 -11.13 -35.47
N LYS A 605 12.26 -11.44 -36.09
CA LYS A 605 13.21 -12.43 -35.57
C LYS A 605 14.28 -11.76 -34.73
N ARG A 606 14.70 -12.41 -33.65
CA ARG A 606 15.82 -12.05 -32.79
C ARG A 606 16.75 -13.26 -32.68
N ARG A 607 17.77 -13.32 -33.53
CA ARG A 607 18.79 -14.39 -33.55
C ARG A 607 19.88 -14.12 -32.54
N TYR A 608 20.48 -15.16 -31.96
CA TYR A 608 21.63 -15.14 -31.06
C TYR A 608 22.70 -16.13 -31.59
N ASP A 609 23.91 -15.65 -31.84
CA ASP A 609 25.10 -16.46 -31.97
C ASP A 609 25.85 -16.45 -30.62
N TYR A 610 26.52 -17.55 -30.28
CA TYR A 610 27.23 -17.72 -29.01
C TYR A 610 28.71 -17.95 -29.27
N PHE A 611 29.57 -17.58 -28.32
CA PHE A 611 30.98 -17.93 -28.38
C PHE A 611 31.16 -19.45 -28.33
N THR A 612 31.95 -20.01 -29.23
CA THR A 612 32.10 -21.46 -29.43
C THR A 612 33.32 -22.08 -28.72
N SER A 613 34.25 -21.25 -28.23
CA SER A 613 35.49 -21.69 -27.60
C SER A 613 36.01 -20.66 -26.61
N GLY A 614 36.94 -21.07 -25.74
CA GLY A 614 37.45 -20.24 -24.65
C GLY A 614 36.51 -20.22 -23.44
N VAL A 615 36.85 -19.37 -22.49
CA VAL A 615 36.16 -19.10 -21.21
C VAL A 615 34.78 -18.46 -21.37
N SER A 616 34.53 -17.70 -22.44
CA SER A 616 33.20 -17.16 -22.77
C SER A 616 32.32 -18.14 -23.52
N LYS A 617 32.74 -19.40 -23.68
CA LYS A 617 31.96 -20.42 -24.38
C LYS A 617 30.56 -20.51 -23.77
N GLY A 618 29.53 -20.30 -24.61
CA GLY A 618 28.13 -20.25 -24.20
C GLY A 618 27.61 -18.85 -23.85
N TYR A 619 28.39 -17.79 -23.81
CA TYR A 619 27.83 -16.43 -23.70
C TYR A 619 27.38 -15.91 -25.08
N PRO A 620 26.31 -15.07 -25.17
CA PRO A 620 25.89 -14.46 -26.42
C PRO A 620 27.02 -13.65 -27.07
N GLN A 621 27.40 -14.02 -28.29
CA GLN A 621 28.39 -13.35 -29.13
C GLN A 621 27.74 -12.41 -30.15
N LYS A 622 26.51 -12.63 -30.59
CA LYS A 622 25.84 -11.71 -31.52
C LYS A 622 24.35 -11.86 -31.46
N VAL A 623 23.60 -10.77 -31.43
CA VAL A 623 22.14 -10.76 -31.54
C VAL A 623 21.70 -10.01 -32.78
N THR A 624 20.86 -10.60 -33.61
CA THR A 624 20.30 -9.94 -34.80
C THR A 624 18.79 -9.82 -34.66
N ILE A 625 18.27 -8.61 -34.49
CA ILE A 625 16.83 -8.30 -34.55
C ILE A 625 16.49 -7.98 -36.00
N ASP A 626 15.39 -8.49 -36.54
CA ASP A 626 15.08 -8.40 -37.96
C ASP A 626 13.64 -7.90 -38.16
N PRO A 627 13.33 -6.65 -37.75
CA PRO A 627 12.00 -6.11 -37.97
C PRO A 627 11.85 -5.73 -39.45
N GLY A 628 10.97 -6.42 -40.17
CA GLY A 628 10.74 -6.18 -41.60
C GLY A 628 11.92 -6.50 -42.53
N GLY A 629 12.88 -7.35 -42.14
CA GLY A 629 14.02 -7.74 -42.99
C GLY A 629 15.28 -6.86 -42.87
N LEU A 630 15.32 -5.96 -41.87
CA LEU A 630 16.40 -4.98 -41.68
C LEU A 630 17.69 -5.54 -41.05
N ALA A 631 17.68 -6.78 -40.52
CA ALA A 631 18.85 -7.45 -39.93
C ALA A 631 19.70 -6.57 -38.97
N ILE A 632 19.01 -5.85 -38.09
CA ILE A 632 19.52 -4.99 -37.02
C ILE A 632 20.39 -5.82 -36.06
N THR A 633 21.71 -5.78 -36.26
CA THR A 633 22.66 -6.70 -35.61
C THR A 633 23.46 -6.03 -34.49
N THR A 634 23.31 -6.50 -33.26
CA THR A 634 24.24 -6.23 -32.15
C THR A 634 25.26 -7.36 -32.02
N ARG A 635 26.56 -7.12 -31.79
CA ARG A 635 27.58 -8.20 -31.62
C ARG A 635 28.50 -7.94 -30.44
N TRP A 636 28.88 -8.97 -29.71
CA TRP A 636 29.78 -8.94 -28.57
C TRP A 636 31.15 -9.55 -28.87
N GLU A 637 32.18 -9.02 -28.24
CA GLU A 637 33.54 -9.55 -28.24
C GLU A 637 33.95 -9.83 -26.79
N THR A 638 34.84 -10.79 -26.55
CA THR A 638 35.27 -11.20 -25.20
C THR A 638 36.77 -11.36 -25.09
N ASP A 639 37.32 -11.24 -23.87
CA ASP A 639 38.72 -11.52 -23.58
C ASP A 639 38.98 -13.01 -23.29
N SER A 640 40.24 -13.35 -23.00
CA SER A 640 40.65 -14.71 -22.66
C SER A 640 40.22 -15.18 -21.26
N ARG A 641 39.47 -14.37 -20.49
CA ARG A 641 38.94 -14.72 -19.13
C ARG A 641 37.43 -14.83 -19.04
N GLY A 642 36.69 -14.33 -20.03
CA GLY A 642 35.25 -14.53 -20.12
C GLY A 642 34.49 -13.25 -20.39
N ASN A 643 35.16 -12.12 -20.15
CA ASN A 643 34.55 -10.81 -20.01
C ASN A 643 34.18 -10.22 -21.36
N VAL A 644 33.01 -9.60 -21.47
CA VAL A 644 32.48 -9.02 -22.72
C VAL A 644 33.19 -7.69 -23.03
N THR A 645 34.28 -7.70 -23.80
CA THR A 645 35.09 -6.51 -24.08
C THR A 645 34.54 -5.57 -25.13
N ALA A 646 33.49 -5.93 -25.85
CA ALA A 646 32.74 -4.99 -26.68
C ALA A 646 31.32 -5.48 -26.95
N THR A 647 30.41 -4.54 -27.20
CA THR A 647 29.06 -4.67 -27.75
C THR A 647 28.96 -3.72 -28.93
N ILE A 648 28.67 -4.16 -30.13
CA ILE A 648 28.61 -3.32 -31.32
C ILE A 648 27.17 -3.29 -31.74
N ASP A 649 26.54 -2.11 -31.72
CA ASP A 649 25.12 -1.93 -31.99
C ASP A 649 24.78 -2.10 -33.49
N PRO A 650 23.49 -2.13 -33.85
CA PRO A 650 23.03 -2.31 -35.23
C PRO A 650 23.41 -1.22 -36.22
N ARG A 651 23.75 -0.02 -35.72
CA ARG A 651 24.25 1.09 -36.54
C ARG A 651 25.76 0.98 -36.76
N GLY A 652 26.40 -0.05 -36.21
CA GLY A 652 27.83 -0.28 -36.26
C GLY A 652 28.61 0.46 -35.16
N VAL A 653 27.93 1.07 -34.18
CA VAL A 653 28.59 1.78 -33.07
C VAL A 653 29.16 0.75 -32.11
N ARG A 654 30.47 0.77 -31.90
CA ARG A 654 31.18 -0.20 -31.04
C ARG A 654 31.30 0.32 -29.62
N HIS A 655 30.57 -0.29 -28.70
CA HIS A 655 30.57 -0.10 -27.24
C HIS A 655 31.55 -1.08 -26.57
N GLU A 656 32.82 -0.74 -26.49
CA GLU A 656 33.86 -1.50 -25.79
C GLU A 656 33.63 -1.53 -24.28
N GLN A 657 34.16 -2.55 -23.62
CA GLN A 657 34.28 -2.65 -22.18
C GLN A 657 35.68 -3.16 -21.82
N ASP A 658 36.29 -2.60 -20.78
CA ASP A 658 37.56 -3.10 -20.26
C ASP A 658 37.36 -3.69 -18.87
N PHE A 659 38.15 -4.73 -18.54
CA PHE A 659 38.07 -5.43 -17.26
C PHE A 659 39.45 -5.50 -16.63
N ASN A 660 39.54 -5.32 -15.32
CA ASN A 660 40.80 -5.46 -14.59
C ASN A 660 41.21 -6.93 -14.46
N ALA A 661 42.34 -7.22 -13.81
CA ALA A 661 42.88 -8.58 -13.60
C ALA A 661 42.00 -9.52 -12.75
N LEU A 662 40.99 -9.00 -12.05
CA LEU A 662 40.04 -9.72 -11.19
C LEU A 662 38.65 -9.90 -11.83
N ASP A 663 38.52 -9.61 -13.13
CA ASP A 663 37.29 -9.70 -13.93
C ASP A 663 36.20 -8.69 -13.53
N TRP A 664 36.59 -7.61 -12.84
CA TRP A 664 35.68 -6.49 -12.61
C TRP A 664 35.68 -5.55 -13.80
N LEU A 665 34.48 -5.15 -14.24
CA LEU A 665 34.25 -4.22 -15.35
C LEU A 665 34.78 -2.85 -14.98
N VAL A 666 35.87 -2.36 -15.55
CA VAL A 666 36.46 -1.06 -15.20
C VAL A 666 36.14 0.09 -16.14
N GLU A 667 35.73 -0.20 -17.38
CA GLU A 667 35.38 0.84 -18.35
C GLU A 667 34.34 0.31 -19.33
N THR A 668 33.46 1.17 -19.81
CA THR A 668 32.69 0.98 -21.04
C THR A 668 32.90 2.21 -21.93
N ARG A 669 32.96 2.07 -23.26
CA ARG A 669 33.09 3.22 -24.18
C ARG A 669 32.52 2.94 -25.56
N ALA A 670 31.89 3.91 -26.20
CA ALA A 670 31.34 3.80 -27.56
C ALA A 670 32.13 4.66 -28.56
N ALA A 671 32.58 4.07 -29.68
CA ALA A 671 33.25 4.78 -30.77
C ALA A 671 32.53 4.57 -32.11
N VAL A 672 32.29 5.66 -32.87
CA VAL A 672 31.77 5.60 -34.25
C VAL A 672 32.95 5.39 -35.20
N THR A 673 33.06 4.21 -35.80
CA THR A 673 33.98 3.95 -36.92
C THR A 673 33.20 3.85 -38.23
N GLY A 674 33.00 4.98 -38.92
CA GLY A 674 32.42 4.99 -40.27
C GLY A 674 31.94 6.36 -40.72
N ALA A 675 32.52 6.88 -41.81
CA ALA A 675 32.09 8.13 -42.44
C ALA A 675 30.78 7.92 -43.22
N GLY A 676 29.67 8.41 -42.70
CA GLY A 676 28.36 8.44 -43.35
C GLY A 676 27.51 9.55 -42.72
N ILE A 677 26.98 10.43 -43.56
CA ILE A 677 26.29 11.68 -43.21
C ILE A 677 24.90 11.33 -42.61
N ASP A 678 24.48 12.03 -41.55
CA ASP A 678 23.21 11.92 -40.77
C ASP A 678 23.12 10.94 -39.59
N ALA A 679 24.19 10.73 -38.81
CA ALA A 679 24.12 10.04 -37.51
C ALA A 679 24.32 11.02 -36.32
N PRO A 680 23.42 11.07 -35.31
CA PRO A 680 23.67 11.83 -34.08
C PRO A 680 24.82 11.19 -33.28
N PRO A 681 25.69 11.99 -32.63
CA PRO A 681 26.89 11.51 -31.97
C PRO A 681 26.53 10.75 -30.68
N LEU A 682 26.86 9.47 -30.58
CA LEU A 682 26.72 8.68 -29.35
C LEU A 682 28.05 8.01 -29.02
N SER A 683 29.12 8.81 -28.93
CA SER A 683 30.31 8.41 -28.19
C SER A 683 30.06 8.69 -26.72
N TYR A 684 30.03 7.65 -25.90
CA TYR A 684 29.86 7.74 -24.45
C TYR A 684 30.93 6.87 -23.82
N ARG A 685 31.42 7.20 -22.62
CA ARG A 685 32.40 6.39 -21.88
C ARG A 685 31.98 6.34 -20.42
N ASN A 686 31.84 5.16 -19.84
CA ASN A 686 31.64 4.99 -18.40
C ASN A 686 32.88 4.35 -17.81
N VAL A 687 33.23 4.64 -16.56
CA VAL A 687 34.39 4.02 -15.88
C VAL A 687 33.92 3.53 -14.53
N LEU A 688 34.23 2.30 -14.14
CA LEU A 688 33.98 1.80 -12.79
C LEU A 688 35.31 1.52 -12.09
N LEU A 689 35.40 1.96 -10.85
CA LEU A 689 36.54 1.76 -9.98
C LEU A 689 36.03 1.00 -8.76
N TYR A 690 36.81 0.02 -8.31
CA TYR A 690 36.44 -0.87 -7.23
C TYR A 690 37.37 -0.67 -6.04
N ASP A 691 36.87 -0.93 -4.85
CA ASP A 691 37.69 -1.01 -3.64
C ASP A 691 38.44 -2.35 -3.55
N ALA A 692 39.21 -2.51 -2.47
CA ALA A 692 39.97 -3.74 -2.21
C ALA A 692 39.09 -4.98 -1.94
N ASN A 693 37.80 -4.78 -1.64
CA ASN A 693 36.83 -5.83 -1.32
C ASN A 693 35.96 -6.22 -2.52
N GLY A 694 36.15 -5.57 -3.69
CA GLY A 694 35.40 -5.86 -4.91
C GLY A 694 34.03 -5.24 -4.99
N GLN A 695 33.77 -4.21 -4.20
CA GLN A 695 32.57 -3.39 -4.32
C GLN A 695 32.88 -2.15 -5.17
N ILE A 696 31.87 -1.62 -5.87
CA ILE A 696 32.03 -0.40 -6.68
C ILE A 696 32.31 0.76 -5.72
N ALA A 697 33.47 1.40 -5.90
CA ALA A 697 33.93 2.55 -5.13
C ALA A 697 33.72 3.85 -5.90
N GLU A 698 33.75 3.85 -7.23
CA GLU A 698 33.40 4.99 -8.06
C GLU A 698 32.84 4.54 -9.42
N GLU A 699 31.78 5.19 -9.87
CA GLU A 699 31.19 5.06 -11.20
C GLU A 699 31.28 6.42 -11.91
N GLN A 700 31.90 6.49 -13.08
CA GLN A 700 31.97 7.67 -13.93
C GLN A 700 31.02 7.46 -15.10
N ARG A 701 30.12 8.42 -15.36
CA ARG A 701 29.17 8.40 -16.49
C ARG A 701 29.39 9.63 -17.38
N PRO A 702 29.16 9.54 -18.69
CA PRO A 702 29.52 10.58 -19.64
C PRO A 702 28.56 11.77 -19.54
N PHE A 703 29.13 12.97 -19.64
CA PHE A 703 28.40 14.22 -19.65
C PHE A 703 28.41 14.83 -21.05
N GLY A 704 27.25 14.85 -21.71
CA GLY A 704 27.12 15.35 -23.08
C GLY A 704 27.91 14.52 -24.10
N LEU A 705 28.41 15.17 -25.15
CA LEU A 705 29.07 14.54 -26.31
C LEU A 705 30.61 14.55 -26.24
N GLY A 706 31.19 15.01 -25.13
CA GLY A 706 32.64 15.17 -24.93
C GLY A 706 33.30 14.03 -24.12
N ASN A 707 34.56 14.23 -23.72
CA ASN A 707 35.34 13.30 -22.88
C ASN A 707 35.21 13.58 -21.37
N GLU A 708 34.12 14.22 -20.96
CA GLU A 708 33.90 14.65 -19.58
C GLU A 708 32.91 13.70 -18.87
N PHE A 709 33.09 13.46 -17.56
CA PHE A 709 32.25 12.52 -16.79
C PHE A 709 31.58 13.17 -15.58
N THR A 710 30.32 12.82 -15.34
CA THR A 710 29.72 12.82 -14.00
C THR A 710 30.26 11.62 -13.22
N LYS A 711 30.29 11.66 -11.89
CA LYS A 711 30.87 10.58 -11.08
C LYS A 711 29.97 10.25 -9.89
N MET A 712 29.97 9.01 -9.42
CA MET A 712 29.24 8.55 -8.24
C MET A 712 30.16 7.64 -7.44
N ARG A 713 30.64 8.09 -6.30
CA ARG A 713 31.55 7.38 -5.42
C ARG A 713 30.82 6.79 -4.24
N TYR A 714 31.23 5.62 -3.80
CA TYR A 714 30.71 4.97 -2.61
C TYR A 714 31.86 4.75 -1.64
N GLU A 715 31.68 5.25 -0.43
CA GLU A 715 32.53 4.85 0.70
C GLU A 715 31.76 3.83 1.51
N ARG A 716 32.41 2.71 1.83
CA ARG A 716 31.80 1.60 2.53
C ARG A 716 32.63 1.22 3.75
N GLY A 717 31.93 0.74 4.77
CA GLY A 717 32.57 0.20 5.96
C GLY A 717 33.02 -1.24 5.77
N GLU A 718 33.61 -1.82 6.82
CA GLU A 718 34.13 -3.18 6.80
C GLU A 718 33.02 -4.24 6.56
N LEU A 719 31.76 -3.93 6.88
CA LEU A 719 30.63 -4.85 6.75
C LEU A 719 29.89 -4.69 5.39
N GLY A 720 30.26 -3.70 4.57
CA GLY A 720 29.70 -3.41 3.24
C GLY A 720 28.51 -2.43 3.24
N GLU A 721 28.14 -1.92 4.41
CA GLU A 721 27.24 -0.80 4.60
C GLU A 721 27.79 0.46 3.93
N VAL A 722 26.91 1.26 3.34
CA VAL A 722 27.29 2.50 2.67
C VAL A 722 27.52 3.57 3.74
N LEU A 723 28.76 4.06 3.88
CA LEU A 723 29.09 5.14 4.80
C LEU A 723 28.98 6.52 4.15
N ALA A 724 29.25 6.61 2.85
CA ALA A 724 29.01 7.83 2.09
C ALA A 724 28.70 7.53 0.61
N ILE A 725 27.96 8.43 -0.02
CA ILE A 725 27.69 8.45 -1.46
C ILE A 725 28.07 9.83 -1.97
N GLU A 726 29.03 9.93 -2.88
CA GLU A 726 29.46 11.20 -3.46
C GLU A 726 29.13 11.27 -4.95
N GLU A 727 28.15 12.08 -5.33
CA GLU A 727 27.70 12.27 -6.71
C GLU A 727 28.23 13.60 -7.28
N GLU A 728 29.07 13.56 -8.32
CA GLU A 728 29.51 14.69 -9.14
C GLU A 728 28.60 14.80 -10.38
N PRO A 729 27.48 15.55 -10.35
CA PRO A 729 26.46 15.55 -11.41
C PRO A 729 26.88 16.32 -12.67
N THR A 730 27.97 17.08 -12.62
CA THR A 730 28.57 17.77 -13.77
C THR A 730 30.10 17.68 -13.68
N PRO A 731 30.82 17.45 -14.79
CA PRO A 731 32.28 17.26 -14.77
C PRO A 731 33.03 18.46 -14.22
N GLY A 732 33.89 18.23 -13.22
CA GLY A 732 34.63 19.29 -12.54
C GLY A 732 33.73 20.26 -11.74
N GLY A 733 32.43 19.96 -11.65
CA GLY A 733 31.48 20.65 -10.79
C GLY A 733 31.56 20.19 -9.34
N THR A 734 30.76 20.80 -8.49
CA THR A 734 30.70 20.45 -7.07
C THR A 734 30.06 19.08 -6.89
N ALA A 735 30.76 18.16 -6.22
CA ALA A 735 30.21 16.86 -5.84
C ALA A 735 29.30 16.97 -4.60
N ILE A 736 28.22 16.22 -4.62
CA ILE A 736 27.15 16.10 -3.62
C ILE A 736 27.49 14.89 -2.77
N ARG A 737 27.65 15.05 -1.47
CA ARG A 737 28.05 13.97 -0.58
C ARG A 737 26.97 13.67 0.45
N GLN A 738 26.44 12.47 0.41
CA GLN A 738 25.58 11.89 1.44
C GLN A 738 26.45 11.08 2.41
N GLU A 739 26.12 11.10 3.69
CA GLU A 739 26.85 10.34 4.72
C GLU A 739 25.88 9.57 5.60
N LEU A 740 26.11 8.28 5.78
CA LEU A 740 25.31 7.42 6.64
C LEU A 740 26.17 6.87 7.77
N ARG A 741 25.58 6.74 8.96
CA ARG A 741 26.22 6.09 10.11
C ARG A 741 25.25 5.12 10.73
N TYR A 742 25.84 4.00 11.16
CA TYR A 742 25.12 2.89 11.76
C TYR A 742 25.66 2.65 13.18
N ASP A 743 24.82 2.08 14.03
CA ASP A 743 25.28 1.45 15.27
C ASP A 743 25.94 0.09 14.96
N GLU A 744 26.48 -0.55 15.99
CA GLU A 744 27.08 -1.89 15.87
C GLU A 744 26.06 -2.91 15.31
N ALA A 745 24.77 -2.77 15.62
CA ALA A 745 23.69 -3.62 15.12
C ALA A 745 23.29 -3.40 13.65
N LEU A 746 24.00 -2.52 12.91
CA LEU A 746 23.63 -2.04 11.57
C LEU A 746 22.27 -1.29 11.54
N GLY A 747 21.81 -0.80 12.68
CA GLY A 747 20.73 0.16 12.76
C GLY A 747 21.21 1.53 12.30
N LEU A 748 20.50 2.16 11.35
CA LEU A 748 20.81 3.53 10.94
C LEU A 748 20.60 4.46 12.16
N ILE A 749 21.64 5.21 12.50
CA ILE A 749 21.65 6.21 13.60
C ILE A 749 21.83 7.64 13.09
N ARG A 750 22.37 7.81 11.88
CA ARG A 750 22.51 9.14 11.27
C ARG A 750 22.51 9.03 9.74
N HIS A 751 21.79 9.92 9.09
CA HIS A 751 21.84 10.12 7.65
C HIS A 751 21.99 11.61 7.38
N THR A 752 23.03 12.00 6.65
CA THR A 752 23.24 13.32 6.08
C THR A 752 22.97 13.20 4.59
N ASP A 753 21.96 13.88 4.07
CA ASP A 753 21.69 13.85 2.64
C ASP A 753 22.64 14.77 1.86
N GLY A 754 22.45 14.82 0.53
CA GLY A 754 23.32 15.57 -0.37
C GLY A 754 23.20 17.09 -0.23
N GLU A 755 22.13 17.56 0.39
CA GLU A 755 21.87 18.97 0.65
C GLU A 755 22.28 19.37 2.09
N GLY A 756 22.88 18.42 2.84
CA GLY A 756 23.39 18.63 4.18
C GLY A 756 22.36 18.48 5.31
N LEU A 757 21.17 17.97 5.01
CA LEU A 757 20.16 17.64 6.02
C LEU A 757 20.60 16.39 6.79
N VAL A 758 20.77 16.56 8.10
CA VAL A 758 21.10 15.50 9.04
C VAL A 758 19.84 15.01 9.74
N ARG A 759 19.57 13.71 9.67
CA ARG A 759 18.59 12.98 10.47
C ARG A 759 19.30 12.00 11.38
N GLU A 760 19.24 12.23 12.70
CA GLU A 760 19.76 11.31 13.73
C GLU A 760 18.62 10.53 14.37
N LEU A 761 18.86 9.25 14.65
CA LEU A 761 17.92 8.34 15.31
C LEU A 761 18.56 7.81 16.58
N VAL A 762 17.93 8.08 17.73
CA VAL A 762 18.32 7.53 19.02
C VAL A 762 17.45 6.31 19.30
N ARG A 763 18.08 5.21 19.73
CA ARG A 763 17.40 3.96 20.02
C ARG A 763 17.61 3.55 21.48
N ASP A 764 16.61 2.88 22.04
CA ASP A 764 16.76 2.20 23.33
C ASP A 764 17.49 0.85 23.18
N ALA A 765 17.72 0.15 24.30
CA ALA A 765 18.37 -1.16 24.32
C ALA A 765 17.59 -2.25 23.54
N ARG A 766 16.31 -2.02 23.21
CA ARG A 766 15.46 -2.92 22.40
C ARG A 766 15.55 -2.60 20.90
N GLY A 767 16.28 -1.55 20.51
CA GLY A 767 16.40 -1.07 19.13
C GLY A 767 15.23 -0.21 18.66
N LEU A 768 14.32 0.18 19.56
CA LEU A 768 13.18 1.06 19.25
C LEU A 768 13.65 2.51 19.19
N VAL A 769 13.15 3.27 18.21
CA VAL A 769 13.52 4.68 18.02
C VAL A 769 12.79 5.53 19.07
N THR A 770 13.51 6.02 20.08
CA THR A 770 12.96 6.87 21.15
C THR A 770 13.07 8.35 20.86
N GLU A 771 13.93 8.74 19.92
CA GLU A 771 14.10 10.14 19.54
C GLU A 771 14.60 10.26 18.09
N ILE A 772 14.03 11.21 17.34
CA ILE A 772 14.46 11.57 15.99
C ILE A 772 14.84 13.04 16.00
N ARG A 773 16.08 13.36 15.59
CA ARG A 773 16.58 14.73 15.47
C ARG A 773 16.82 15.06 14.01
N GLN A 774 16.34 16.21 13.54
CA GLN A 774 16.49 16.65 12.15
C GLN A 774 16.96 18.10 12.07
N GLY A 775 17.90 18.40 11.18
CA GLY A 775 18.38 19.76 10.94
C GLY A 775 19.60 19.80 10.02
N VAL A 776 20.13 20.98 9.71
CA VAL A 776 21.26 21.14 8.79
C VAL A 776 22.60 21.11 9.52
N GLY A 777 23.58 20.37 9.00
CA GLY A 777 24.96 20.37 9.51
C GLY A 777 25.13 19.74 10.90
N VAL A 778 26.06 20.25 11.71
CA VAL A 778 26.27 19.78 13.09
C VAL A 778 25.24 20.47 14.00
N LEU A 779 24.22 19.71 14.39
CA LEU A 779 22.95 20.18 14.95
C LEU A 779 23.13 21.02 16.23
N ALA A 780 23.10 22.35 16.11
CA ALA A 780 23.10 23.26 17.25
C ALA A 780 21.71 23.35 17.92
N GLU A 781 20.62 23.28 17.14
CA GLU A 781 19.23 23.17 17.60
C GLU A 781 18.39 22.34 16.59
N PRO A 782 18.37 21.01 16.69
CA PRO A 782 17.59 20.16 15.81
C PRO A 782 16.09 20.19 16.14
N ILE A 783 15.27 20.05 15.11
CA ILE A 783 13.88 19.64 15.27
C ILE A 783 13.88 18.22 15.87
N THR A 784 13.21 18.05 17.01
CA THR A 784 13.29 16.81 17.77
C THR A 784 11.90 16.25 18.03
N GLU A 785 11.69 14.98 17.66
CA GLU A 785 10.51 14.19 18.02
C GLU A 785 10.93 13.11 19.03
N GLN A 786 10.11 12.85 20.04
CA GLN A 786 10.40 11.84 21.07
C GLN A 786 9.26 10.84 21.20
N PHE A 787 9.61 9.60 21.53
CA PHE A 787 8.70 8.48 21.64
C PHE A 787 8.98 7.70 22.92
N SER A 788 7.92 7.38 23.65
CA SER A 788 7.93 6.41 24.73
C SER A 788 7.16 5.17 24.29
N PHE A 789 7.67 4.00 24.70
CA PHE A 789 7.04 2.72 24.42
C PHE A 789 6.77 1.99 25.72
N ASP A 790 5.67 1.24 25.78
CA ASP A 790 5.48 0.28 26.87
C ASP A 790 6.35 -0.97 26.69
N ALA A 791 6.19 -1.92 27.60
CA ALA A 791 6.92 -3.18 27.61
C ALA A 791 6.64 -4.04 26.36
N GLU A 792 5.44 -3.91 25.79
CA GLU A 792 4.96 -4.61 24.61
C GLU A 792 5.39 -3.92 23.29
N ARG A 793 6.27 -2.92 23.37
CA ARG A 793 6.82 -2.13 22.25
C ARG A 793 5.77 -1.25 21.56
N GLN A 794 4.67 -0.91 22.24
CA GLN A 794 3.61 -0.04 21.71
C GLN A 794 3.87 1.42 22.11
N PRO A 795 3.67 2.39 21.19
CA PRO A 795 3.95 3.80 21.46
C PRO A 795 2.91 4.40 22.43
N THR A 796 3.32 4.70 23.66
CA THR A 796 2.45 5.27 24.70
C THR A 796 2.45 6.79 24.72
N THR A 797 3.55 7.39 24.26
CA THR A 797 3.70 8.85 24.23
C THR A 797 4.47 9.26 22.99
N THR A 798 3.98 10.31 22.32
CA THR A 798 4.68 10.97 21.23
C THR A 798 4.79 12.46 21.56
N ILE A 799 6.00 13.00 21.56
CA ILE A 799 6.25 14.43 21.68
C ILE A 799 6.65 14.94 20.30
N ASP A 800 5.85 15.84 19.75
CA ASP A 800 6.10 16.40 18.42
C ASP A 800 7.30 17.37 18.41
N ALA A 801 7.71 17.76 17.20
CA ALA A 801 8.74 18.74 16.92
C ALA A 801 8.61 20.10 17.65
N ARG A 802 7.42 20.44 18.16
CA ARG A 802 7.12 21.68 18.88
C ARG A 802 7.03 21.47 20.40
N GLY A 803 7.22 20.23 20.87
CA GLY A 803 7.18 19.85 22.29
C GLY A 803 5.79 19.46 22.81
N PHE A 804 4.80 19.27 21.93
CA PHE A 804 3.44 18.91 22.35
C PHE A 804 3.27 17.39 22.47
N THR A 805 2.63 16.96 23.55
CA THR A 805 2.53 15.55 23.95
C THR A 805 1.19 14.92 23.55
N TRP A 806 1.25 13.81 22.84
CA TRP A 806 0.13 12.92 22.57
C TRP A 806 0.31 11.64 23.37
N GLU A 807 -0.77 11.15 23.98
CA GLU A 807 -0.75 9.92 24.78
C GLU A 807 -1.73 8.89 24.24
N THR A 808 -1.35 7.61 24.27
CA THR A 808 -2.23 6.50 23.94
C THR A 808 -2.18 5.45 25.05
N LEU A 809 -3.35 5.08 25.55
CA LEU A 809 -3.52 3.95 26.46
C LEU A 809 -4.03 2.75 25.68
N TYR A 810 -3.35 1.63 25.85
CA TYR A 810 -3.76 0.35 25.30
C TYR A 810 -4.43 -0.50 26.38
N ASP A 811 -5.38 -1.34 25.99
CA ASP A 811 -5.82 -2.43 26.85
C ASP A 811 -4.79 -3.57 26.87
N GLY A 812 -5.02 -4.62 27.67
CA GLY A 812 -4.12 -5.77 27.77
C GLY A 812 -3.98 -6.61 26.49
N TYR A 813 -4.58 -6.17 25.38
CA TYR A 813 -4.46 -6.77 24.05
C TYR A 813 -3.66 -5.94 23.06
N GLY A 814 -3.16 -4.77 23.49
CA GLY A 814 -2.52 -3.83 22.59
C GLY A 814 -3.48 -3.07 21.68
N ARG A 815 -4.77 -3.02 22.02
CA ARG A 815 -5.75 -2.21 21.28
C ARG A 815 -5.89 -0.84 21.95
N PRO A 816 -5.98 0.26 21.19
CA PRO A 816 -6.17 1.59 21.78
C PRO A 816 -7.48 1.66 22.55
N LYS A 817 -7.40 1.91 23.85
CA LYS A 817 -8.55 2.16 24.72
C LYS A 817 -8.86 3.66 24.81
N GLU A 818 -7.81 4.46 24.81
CA GLU A 818 -7.93 5.90 24.94
C GLU A 818 -6.76 6.59 24.25
N SER A 819 -7.03 7.69 23.57
CA SER A 819 -6.00 8.63 23.10
C SER A 819 -6.28 10.00 23.66
N ARG A 820 -5.23 10.74 24.04
CA ARG A 820 -5.29 12.12 24.53
C ARG A 820 -4.42 13.02 23.66
N ASP A 821 -5.00 14.15 23.26
CA ASP A 821 -4.28 15.21 22.58
C ASP A 821 -3.59 16.18 23.57
N PRO A 822 -2.70 17.07 23.11
CA PRO A 822 -1.98 18.00 23.98
C PRO A 822 -2.85 19.02 24.74
N LEU A 823 -4.12 19.19 24.35
CA LEU A 823 -5.07 20.06 25.05
C LEU A 823 -5.93 19.28 26.05
N GLY A 824 -5.70 17.98 26.21
CA GLY A 824 -6.43 17.09 27.11
C GLY A 824 -7.73 16.53 26.53
N ASN A 825 -8.07 16.82 25.27
CA ASN A 825 -9.22 16.18 24.64
C ASN A 825 -8.89 14.70 24.45
N ARG A 826 -9.88 13.83 24.65
CA ARG A 826 -9.69 12.38 24.56
C ARG A 826 -10.67 11.72 23.60
N THR A 827 -10.21 10.65 22.98
CA THR A 827 -11.07 9.68 22.28
C THR A 827 -10.98 8.35 23.01
N GLU A 828 -12.12 7.88 23.52
CA GLU A 828 -12.29 6.61 24.20
C GLU A 828 -12.90 5.58 23.24
N LEU A 829 -12.39 4.36 23.29
CA LEU A 829 -12.84 3.20 22.52
C LEU A 829 -13.27 2.09 23.49
N GLU A 830 -14.52 1.64 23.35
CA GLU A 830 -15.00 0.43 24.01
C GLU A 830 -15.13 -0.69 22.97
N TYR A 831 -14.77 -1.89 23.39
CA TYR A 831 -14.85 -3.10 22.58
C TYR A 831 -15.89 -4.04 23.18
N ASP A 832 -16.64 -4.73 22.32
CA ASP A 832 -17.53 -5.81 22.76
C ASP A 832 -16.72 -7.05 23.21
N THR A 833 -17.42 -8.10 23.66
CA THR A 833 -16.78 -9.33 24.13
C THR A 833 -15.99 -10.06 23.03
N ALA A 834 -16.30 -9.84 21.74
CA ALA A 834 -15.50 -10.34 20.62
C ALA A 834 -14.26 -9.50 20.32
N GLY A 835 -14.18 -8.29 20.87
CA GLY A 835 -13.12 -7.35 20.60
C GLY A 835 -13.36 -6.46 19.39
N SER A 836 -14.59 -6.39 18.88
CA SER A 836 -14.98 -5.40 17.88
C SER A 836 -15.32 -4.07 18.57
N PRO A 837 -14.96 -2.90 17.99
CA PRO A 837 -15.24 -1.61 18.61
C PRO A 837 -16.74 -1.35 18.66
N SER A 838 -17.34 -1.39 19.84
CA SER A 838 -18.78 -1.24 20.04
C SER A 838 -19.21 0.19 20.30
N GLU A 839 -18.32 0.99 20.90
CA GLU A 839 -18.59 2.39 21.20
C GLU A 839 -17.34 3.26 21.03
N THR A 840 -17.53 4.48 20.54
CA THR A 840 -16.50 5.52 20.50
C THR A 840 -17.06 6.79 21.12
N ARG A 841 -16.28 7.43 21.98
CA ARG A 841 -16.63 8.73 22.59
C ARG A 841 -15.49 9.71 22.41
N ALA A 842 -15.81 10.91 21.95
CA ALA A 842 -14.87 12.03 21.97
C ALA A 842 -15.29 13.00 23.08
N LEU A 843 -14.35 13.36 23.95
CA LEU A 843 -14.58 14.28 25.05
C LEU A 843 -13.55 15.42 25.01
N ASP A 844 -13.95 16.61 25.42
CA ASP A 844 -13.00 17.72 25.59
C ASP A 844 -12.14 17.54 26.86
N GLY A 845 -11.15 18.43 27.04
CA GLY A 845 -10.31 18.46 28.24
C GLY A 845 -11.03 18.78 29.56
N LEU A 846 -12.34 19.03 29.53
CA LEU A 846 -13.20 19.23 30.70
C LEU A 846 -14.18 18.06 30.93
N ASP A 847 -13.95 16.92 30.27
CA ASP A 847 -14.81 15.72 30.30
C ASP A 847 -16.21 15.92 29.69
N ALA A 848 -16.43 16.96 28.88
CA ALA A 848 -17.69 17.12 28.18
C ALA A 848 -17.74 16.22 26.94
N LEU A 849 -18.80 15.41 26.81
CA LEU A 849 -19.02 14.54 25.65
C LEU A 849 -19.34 15.38 24.40
N LEU A 850 -18.49 15.28 23.39
CA LEU A 850 -18.60 16.02 22.13
C LEU A 850 -19.23 15.18 21.01
N GLU A 851 -18.86 13.90 20.93
CA GLU A 851 -19.35 12.94 19.94
C GLU A 851 -19.49 11.56 20.57
N ARG A 852 -20.50 10.80 20.15
CA ARG A 852 -20.72 9.41 20.53
C ARG A 852 -21.15 8.59 19.32
N GLY A 853 -20.41 7.53 19.04
CA GLY A 853 -20.71 6.54 18.00
C GLY A 853 -20.90 5.16 18.60
N THR A 854 -21.79 4.36 18.02
CA THR A 854 -22.14 3.00 18.46
C THR A 854 -22.17 2.08 17.25
N THR A 855 -21.68 0.86 17.38
CA THR A 855 -21.78 -0.16 16.33
C THR A 855 -22.21 -1.48 16.93
N THR A 856 -23.19 -2.12 16.29
CA THR A 856 -23.57 -3.50 16.62
C THR A 856 -23.13 -4.41 15.49
N TYR A 857 -22.82 -5.66 15.84
CA TYR A 857 -22.30 -6.65 14.92
C TYR A 857 -23.20 -7.88 14.92
N ASP A 858 -23.23 -8.60 13.80
CA ASP A 858 -23.84 -9.93 13.77
C ASP A 858 -22.93 -11.01 14.34
N LEU A 859 -23.35 -12.27 14.23
CA LEU A 859 -22.59 -13.42 14.72
C LEU A 859 -21.21 -13.57 14.03
N LEU A 860 -20.97 -12.89 12.91
CA LEU A 860 -19.74 -12.95 12.12
C LEU A 860 -18.84 -11.72 12.30
N GLY A 861 -19.18 -10.79 13.20
CA GLY A 861 -18.39 -9.57 13.37
C GLY A 861 -18.64 -8.51 12.29
N ARG A 862 -19.69 -8.65 11.49
CA ARG A 862 -20.05 -7.67 10.45
C ARG A 862 -21.00 -6.62 11.03
N PRO A 863 -20.82 -5.33 10.72
CA PRO A 863 -21.71 -4.29 11.24
C PRO A 863 -23.16 -4.55 10.84
N LEU A 864 -24.08 -4.65 11.81
CA LEU A 864 -25.53 -4.68 11.55
C LEU A 864 -26.11 -3.27 11.60
N THR A 865 -25.67 -2.48 12.57
CA THR A 865 -26.08 -1.10 12.72
C THR A 865 -24.89 -0.23 13.06
N SER A 866 -24.78 0.91 12.41
CA SER A 866 -23.84 1.98 12.80
C SER A 866 -24.66 3.19 13.24
N GLY A 867 -24.40 3.69 14.44
CA GLY A 867 -25.14 4.77 15.07
C GLY A 867 -24.23 5.95 15.38
N ARG A 868 -24.67 7.17 15.06
CA ARG A 868 -24.08 8.40 15.62
C ARG A 868 -25.11 9.20 16.37
N TRP A 869 -24.75 9.68 17.55
CA TRP A 869 -25.66 10.41 18.41
C TRP A 869 -25.66 11.90 18.06
N LEU A 870 -26.83 12.42 17.74
CA LEU A 870 -27.11 13.85 17.79
C LEU A 870 -27.37 14.22 19.26
N LEU A 871 -26.37 14.82 19.90
CA LEU A 871 -26.40 15.31 21.26
C LEU A 871 -27.07 16.70 21.25
N GLY A 872 -27.99 16.93 22.18
CA GLY A 872 -28.82 18.14 22.24
C GLY A 872 -29.86 18.03 23.34
N GLU A 873 -30.91 18.86 23.31
CA GLU A 873 -32.01 18.81 24.29
C GLU A 873 -32.74 17.45 24.30
N THR A 874 -32.86 16.83 23.13
CA THR A 874 -33.43 15.50 22.92
C THR A 874 -32.42 14.62 22.18
N PRO A 875 -31.47 13.98 22.91
CA PRO A 875 -30.48 13.12 22.30
C PRO A 875 -31.14 11.99 21.49
N ARG A 876 -30.71 11.82 20.24
CA ARG A 876 -31.18 10.71 19.38
C ARG A 876 -30.04 10.10 18.60
N GLU A 877 -30.16 8.82 18.30
CA GLU A 877 -29.21 8.08 17.49
C GLU A 877 -29.67 8.07 16.03
N LEU A 878 -28.80 8.52 15.12
CA LEU A 878 -28.94 8.36 13.68
C LEU A 878 -28.33 7.02 13.30
N ARG A 879 -29.16 6.11 12.80
CA ARG A 879 -28.79 4.71 12.62
C ARG A 879 -28.82 4.30 11.16
N GLU A 880 -27.69 3.84 10.67
CA GLU A 880 -27.58 3.05 9.45
C GLU A 880 -27.78 1.57 9.74
N GLN A 881 -28.38 0.84 8.81
CA GLN A 881 -28.60 -0.60 8.90
C GLN A 881 -28.06 -1.30 7.67
N TYR A 882 -27.31 -2.38 7.91
CA TYR A 882 -26.64 -3.15 6.89
C TYR A 882 -27.27 -4.53 6.82
N THR A 883 -27.52 -5.03 5.61
CA THR A 883 -27.86 -6.43 5.39
C THR A 883 -26.77 -7.11 4.59
N TRP A 884 -26.46 -8.33 5.01
CA TRP A 884 -25.38 -9.13 4.46
C TRP A 884 -25.94 -10.45 3.96
N ASN A 885 -25.32 -11.03 2.94
CA ASN A 885 -25.59 -12.40 2.55
C ASN A 885 -24.66 -13.40 3.29
N PRO A 886 -24.89 -14.71 3.16
CA PRO A 886 -24.01 -15.74 3.72
C PRO A 886 -22.55 -15.71 3.23
N ALA A 887 -22.26 -15.05 2.11
CA ALA A 887 -20.90 -14.84 1.61
C ALA A 887 -20.22 -13.58 2.18
N SER A 888 -20.85 -12.90 3.15
CA SER A 888 -20.36 -11.66 3.76
C SER A 888 -20.23 -10.48 2.81
N GLU A 889 -21.12 -10.42 1.82
CA GLU A 889 -21.28 -9.30 0.91
C GLU A 889 -22.47 -8.43 1.36
N ILE A 890 -22.34 -7.10 1.28
CA ILE A 890 -23.44 -6.17 1.55
C ILE A 890 -24.50 -6.32 0.46
N VAL A 891 -25.75 -6.55 0.86
CA VAL A 891 -26.92 -6.66 -0.01
C VAL A 891 -27.73 -5.38 0.00
N SER A 892 -27.87 -4.74 1.16
CA SER A 892 -28.52 -3.44 1.27
C SER A 892 -27.98 -2.59 2.41
N LEU A 893 -28.09 -1.28 2.22
CA LEU A 893 -27.82 -0.26 3.21
C LEU A 893 -29.08 0.59 3.37
N THR A 894 -29.58 0.69 4.60
CA THR A 894 -30.65 1.63 4.97
C THR A 894 -30.02 2.76 5.76
N ASP A 895 -30.19 3.99 5.28
CA ASP A 895 -29.63 5.17 5.94
C ASP A 895 -30.53 5.66 7.11
N PRO A 896 -30.13 6.72 7.85
CA PRO A 896 -30.91 7.23 8.97
C PRO A 896 -32.30 7.75 8.62
N LEU A 897 -32.55 8.11 7.34
CA LEU A 897 -33.86 8.52 6.84
C LEU A 897 -34.74 7.34 6.39
N GLY A 898 -34.24 6.10 6.46
CA GLY A 898 -34.94 4.89 6.02
C GLY A 898 -34.84 4.63 4.51
N ARG A 899 -33.93 5.33 3.81
CA ARG A 899 -33.71 5.18 2.37
C ARG A 899 -32.81 3.98 2.10
N VAL A 900 -33.14 3.18 1.09
CA VAL A 900 -32.49 1.87 0.88
C VAL A 900 -31.72 1.85 -0.44
N SER A 901 -30.42 1.56 -0.37
CA SER A 901 -29.60 1.21 -1.54
C SER A 901 -29.31 -0.29 -1.56
N ARG A 902 -29.17 -0.88 -2.75
CA ARG A 902 -28.98 -2.33 -2.93
C ARG A 902 -27.87 -2.64 -3.92
N TRP A 903 -27.23 -3.79 -3.71
CA TRP A 903 -26.22 -4.34 -4.61
C TRP A 903 -26.63 -5.74 -5.03
N GLU A 904 -26.48 -6.02 -6.32
CA GLU A 904 -26.67 -7.33 -6.92
C GLU A 904 -25.34 -7.79 -7.50
N ARG A 905 -25.04 -9.07 -7.30
CA ARG A 905 -23.83 -9.71 -7.78
C ARG A 905 -24.20 -10.93 -8.60
N ASP A 906 -23.40 -11.25 -9.61
CA ASP A 906 -23.52 -12.53 -10.28
C ASP A 906 -22.98 -13.67 -9.42
N ALA A 907 -23.13 -14.87 -9.96
CA ALA A 907 -22.70 -16.11 -9.35
C ALA A 907 -21.16 -16.28 -9.28
N ALA A 908 -20.41 -15.31 -9.80
CA ALA A 908 -18.95 -15.16 -9.66
C ALA A 908 -18.59 -13.99 -8.71
N GLU A 909 -19.53 -13.50 -7.89
CA GLU A 909 -19.38 -12.44 -6.88
C GLU A 909 -19.08 -11.03 -7.42
N ARG A 910 -19.24 -10.84 -8.73
CA ARG A 910 -18.99 -9.56 -9.38
C ARG A 910 -20.26 -8.72 -9.31
N VAL A 911 -20.15 -7.43 -8.96
CA VAL A 911 -21.30 -6.52 -8.96
C VAL A 911 -21.86 -6.44 -10.38
N THR A 912 -23.12 -6.84 -10.55
CA THR A 912 -23.83 -6.78 -11.82
C THR A 912 -24.94 -5.74 -11.81
N ALA A 913 -25.40 -5.33 -10.63
CA ALA A 913 -26.20 -4.13 -10.53
C ALA A 913 -26.13 -3.41 -9.20
N THR A 914 -26.47 -2.13 -9.24
CA THR A 914 -26.71 -1.30 -8.05
C THR A 914 -28.05 -0.63 -8.19
N GLN A 915 -28.81 -0.54 -7.11
CA GLN A 915 -30.07 0.20 -7.06
C GLN A 915 -30.00 1.30 -6.00
N ASP A 916 -30.40 2.51 -6.38
CA ASP A 916 -30.49 3.65 -5.47
C ASP A 916 -31.84 3.71 -4.71
N ALA A 917 -31.98 4.69 -3.81
CA ALA A 917 -33.18 4.86 -2.98
C ALA A 917 -34.46 5.27 -3.74
N LEU A 918 -34.34 5.73 -4.98
CA LEU A 918 -35.50 5.98 -5.86
C LEU A 918 -35.85 4.77 -6.74
N GLY A 919 -35.04 3.71 -6.68
CA GLY A 919 -35.19 2.51 -7.47
C GLY A 919 -34.51 2.56 -8.84
N ASN A 920 -33.77 3.63 -9.17
CA ASN A 920 -32.96 3.63 -10.39
C ASN A 920 -31.88 2.55 -10.27
N ARG A 921 -31.60 1.87 -11.37
CA ARG A 921 -30.74 0.70 -11.40
C ARG A 921 -29.62 0.90 -12.41
N ASN A 922 -28.39 0.63 -12.02
CA ASN A 922 -27.27 0.53 -12.95
C ASN A 922 -26.93 -0.94 -13.12
N GLU A 923 -26.75 -1.39 -14.36
CA GLU A 923 -26.50 -2.79 -14.69
C GLU A 923 -25.16 -2.89 -15.43
N LEU A 924 -24.26 -3.73 -14.94
CA LEU A 924 -22.99 -4.02 -15.57
C LEU A 924 -23.10 -5.31 -16.39
N GLY A 925 -22.80 -5.20 -17.67
CA GLY A 925 -22.49 -6.36 -18.50
C GLY A 925 -21.01 -6.66 -18.37
N LEU A 926 -20.69 -7.87 -17.92
CA LEU A 926 -19.32 -8.34 -17.73
C LEU A 926 -19.02 -9.45 -18.73
N ASP A 927 -17.81 -9.47 -19.28
CA ASP A 927 -17.34 -10.64 -20.02
C ASP A 927 -16.98 -11.81 -19.07
N ALA A 928 -16.59 -12.96 -19.61
CA ALA A 928 -16.19 -14.12 -18.80
C ALA A 928 -14.94 -13.86 -17.92
N ALA A 929 -14.17 -12.82 -18.20
CA ALA A 929 -12.98 -12.42 -17.44
C ALA A 929 -13.27 -11.33 -16.39
N GLY A 930 -14.48 -10.78 -16.35
CA GLY A 930 -14.88 -9.73 -15.41
C GLY A 930 -14.63 -8.30 -15.91
N ASN A 931 -14.21 -8.12 -17.17
CA ASN A 931 -14.11 -6.79 -17.73
C ASN A 931 -15.53 -6.24 -17.99
N VAL A 932 -15.75 -4.97 -17.66
CA VAL A 932 -17.01 -4.29 -17.95
C VAL A 932 -17.13 -4.09 -19.45
N VAL A 933 -18.03 -4.79 -20.12
CA VAL A 933 -18.30 -4.61 -21.56
C VAL A 933 -19.48 -3.68 -21.82
N SER A 934 -20.37 -3.53 -20.85
CA SER A 934 -21.45 -2.55 -20.90
C SER A 934 -21.84 -2.02 -19.53
N LEU A 935 -22.31 -0.79 -19.50
CA LEU A 935 -23.00 -0.18 -18.37
C LEU A 935 -24.36 0.33 -18.86
N SER A 936 -25.44 -0.24 -18.31
CA SER A 936 -26.82 0.16 -18.58
C SER A 936 -27.38 0.91 -17.38
N GLU A 937 -27.65 2.20 -17.52
CA GLU A 937 -28.30 3.02 -16.50
C GLU A 937 -29.81 3.02 -16.77
N VAL A 938 -30.58 2.31 -15.95
CA VAL A 938 -32.04 2.20 -15.99
C VAL A 938 -32.65 3.19 -15.00
N GLU A 939 -33.36 4.15 -15.54
CA GLU A 939 -33.99 5.22 -14.80
C GLU A 939 -35.50 4.97 -14.66
N LEU A 940 -35.99 4.98 -13.41
CA LEU A 940 -37.42 4.92 -13.13
C LEU A 940 -37.99 6.33 -13.09
N VAL A 941 -38.87 6.65 -14.04
CA VAL A 941 -39.57 7.92 -14.08
C VAL A 941 -41.00 7.73 -13.56
N PRO A 942 -41.43 8.41 -12.48
CA PRO A 942 -42.77 8.28 -11.96
C PRO A 942 -43.85 8.61 -13.01
N GLY A 943 -44.69 7.63 -13.36
CA GLY A 943 -45.79 7.79 -14.31
C GLY A 943 -45.41 7.63 -15.80
N SER A 944 -44.19 7.17 -16.12
CA SER A 944 -43.81 6.77 -17.49
C SER A 944 -43.00 5.46 -17.51
N GLU A 945 -42.71 4.96 -18.70
CA GLU A 945 -41.80 3.82 -18.89
C GLU A 945 -40.37 4.18 -18.46
N ALA A 946 -39.60 3.18 -18.04
CA ALA A 946 -38.21 3.34 -17.65
C ALA A 946 -37.34 3.72 -18.85
N GLU A 947 -36.39 4.65 -18.66
CA GLU A 947 -35.40 5.01 -19.69
C GLU A 947 -34.11 4.22 -19.44
N THR A 948 -33.55 3.55 -20.46
CA THR A 948 -32.26 2.85 -20.35
C THR A 948 -31.20 3.51 -21.23
N ARG A 949 -30.02 3.81 -20.67
CA ARG A 949 -28.84 4.25 -21.43
C ARG A 949 -27.72 3.25 -21.32
N THR A 950 -27.14 2.86 -22.45
CA THR A 950 -26.06 1.86 -22.45
C THR A 950 -24.77 2.44 -23.01
N THR A 951 -23.70 2.43 -22.20
CA THR A 951 -22.32 2.68 -22.62
C THR A 951 -21.63 1.33 -22.82
N THR A 952 -20.82 1.18 -23.87
CA THR A 952 -20.07 -0.06 -24.15
C THR A 952 -18.57 0.19 -24.15
N PHE A 953 -17.81 -0.84 -23.78
CA PHE A 953 -16.36 -0.78 -23.66
C PHE A 953 -15.72 -1.95 -24.41
N ALA A 954 -14.52 -1.73 -24.95
CA ALA A 954 -13.70 -2.80 -25.51
C ALA A 954 -12.32 -2.79 -24.85
N HIS A 955 -11.81 -3.99 -24.63
CA HIS A 955 -10.54 -4.25 -23.96
C HIS A 955 -9.60 -5.02 -24.89
N ASP A 956 -8.30 -4.84 -24.72
CA ASP A 956 -7.29 -5.69 -25.38
C ASP A 956 -7.16 -7.05 -24.67
N ALA A 957 -6.29 -7.92 -25.19
CA ALA A 957 -6.05 -9.26 -24.63
C ALA A 957 -5.45 -9.25 -23.21
N LEU A 958 -4.98 -8.09 -22.75
CA LEU A 958 -4.42 -7.83 -21.42
C LEU A 958 -5.45 -7.16 -20.48
N GLY A 959 -6.69 -6.93 -20.94
CA GLY A 959 -7.75 -6.33 -20.12
C GLY A 959 -7.68 -4.80 -20.03
N ARG A 960 -6.83 -4.14 -20.83
CA ARG A 960 -6.75 -2.68 -20.84
C ARG A 960 -7.80 -2.10 -21.76
N GLN A 961 -8.46 -1.01 -21.36
CA GLN A 961 -9.48 -0.36 -22.16
C GLN A 961 -8.85 0.26 -23.42
N VAL A 962 -9.36 -0.11 -24.59
CA VAL A 962 -8.91 0.42 -25.89
C VAL A 962 -9.99 1.23 -26.60
N LYS A 963 -11.26 1.07 -26.18
CA LYS A 963 -12.38 1.82 -26.74
C LYS A 963 -13.50 2.00 -25.73
N ARG A 964 -14.10 3.19 -25.72
CA ARG A 964 -15.35 3.50 -25.03
C ARG A 964 -16.34 4.05 -26.05
N THR A 965 -17.58 3.57 -26.01
CA THR A 965 -18.67 4.08 -26.84
C THR A 965 -19.82 4.48 -25.94
N ASP A 966 -20.13 5.77 -25.90
CA ASP A 966 -21.26 6.27 -25.10
C ASP A 966 -22.61 5.85 -25.69
N ALA A 967 -23.71 6.15 -24.98
CA ALA A 967 -25.07 5.83 -25.41
C ALA A 967 -25.52 6.57 -26.69
N LEU A 968 -24.77 7.58 -27.16
CA LEU A 968 -24.98 8.25 -28.44
C LEU A 968 -24.21 7.63 -29.60
N GLY A 969 -23.29 6.70 -29.32
CA GLY A 969 -22.38 6.13 -30.32
C GLY A 969 -21.08 6.93 -30.52
N ASN A 970 -20.80 7.94 -29.69
CA ASN A 970 -19.52 8.65 -29.73
C ASN A 970 -18.41 7.75 -29.18
N THR A 971 -17.26 7.73 -29.84
CA THR A 971 -16.18 6.78 -29.52
C THR A 971 -14.88 7.46 -29.14
N GLU A 972 -14.31 7.05 -28.02
CA GLU A 972 -12.94 7.39 -27.60
C GLU A 972 -12.03 6.16 -27.69
N ARG A 973 -10.73 6.37 -27.90
CA ARG A 973 -9.73 5.29 -28.06
C ARG A 973 -8.43 5.60 -27.33
N TRP A 974 -7.74 4.55 -26.89
CA TRP A 974 -6.44 4.64 -26.22
C TRP A 974 -5.46 3.63 -26.81
N GLU A 975 -4.20 4.04 -26.92
CA GLU A 975 -3.06 3.17 -27.16
C GLU A 975 -2.10 3.25 -25.96
N TRP A 976 -1.54 2.11 -25.60
CA TRP A 976 -0.71 1.92 -24.42
C TRP A 976 0.72 1.62 -24.85
N ASN A 977 1.72 2.18 -24.16
CA ASN A 977 3.12 1.84 -24.37
C ASN A 977 3.57 0.63 -23.53
N ALA A 978 4.84 0.27 -23.67
CA ALA A 978 5.46 -0.85 -22.94
C ALA A 978 5.57 -0.62 -21.43
N HIS A 979 5.53 0.63 -20.97
CA HIS A 979 5.50 0.98 -19.54
C HIS A 979 4.07 0.93 -18.96
N GLY A 980 3.07 0.53 -19.75
CA GLY A 980 1.67 0.47 -19.32
C GLY A 980 1.00 1.84 -19.19
N THR A 981 1.61 2.92 -19.70
CA THR A 981 1.00 4.26 -19.72
C THR A 981 0.37 4.56 -21.08
N VAL A 982 -0.58 5.48 -21.11
CA VAL A 982 -1.25 5.91 -22.35
C VAL A 982 -0.26 6.73 -23.17
N SER A 983 0.22 6.18 -24.28
CA SER A 983 1.07 6.93 -25.22
C SER A 983 0.25 7.81 -26.15
N ARG A 984 -0.99 7.39 -26.43
CA ARG A 984 -1.89 8.07 -27.36
C ARG A 984 -3.33 7.94 -26.91
N SER A 985 -4.05 9.06 -26.89
CA SER A 985 -5.51 9.07 -26.70
C SER A 985 -6.19 9.85 -27.81
N ILE A 986 -7.34 9.34 -28.25
CA ILE A 986 -8.20 9.97 -29.25
C ILE A 986 -9.58 10.19 -28.63
N ASP A 987 -10.02 11.43 -28.55
CA ASP A 987 -11.33 11.78 -28.00
C ASP A 987 -12.48 11.48 -28.99
N ALA A 988 -13.72 11.71 -28.54
CA ALA A 988 -14.92 11.52 -29.34
C ALA A 988 -15.00 12.41 -30.61
N GLU A 989 -14.28 13.53 -30.61
CA GLU A 989 -14.20 14.49 -31.71
C GLU A 989 -13.01 14.19 -32.65
N SER A 990 -12.28 13.10 -32.39
CA SER A 990 -11.07 12.68 -33.11
C SER A 990 -9.83 13.56 -32.89
N HIS A 991 -9.79 14.31 -31.80
CA HIS A 991 -8.61 15.04 -31.35
C HIS A 991 -7.62 14.09 -30.67
N GLU A 992 -6.33 14.25 -30.97
CA GLU A 992 -5.26 13.36 -30.54
C GLU A 992 -4.37 14.00 -29.47
N THR A 993 -4.03 13.27 -28.41
CA THR A 993 -3.02 13.68 -27.43
C THR A 993 -1.93 12.62 -27.34
N LEU A 994 -0.66 13.06 -27.31
CA LEU A 994 0.52 12.20 -27.23
C LEU A 994 1.30 12.50 -25.95
N SER A 995 1.71 11.45 -25.24
CA SER A 995 2.51 11.54 -24.02
C SER A 995 3.84 10.84 -24.18
N GLU A 996 4.93 11.51 -23.76
CA GLU A 996 6.27 10.94 -23.69
C GLU A 996 6.73 10.88 -22.23
N VAL A 997 7.47 9.82 -21.91
CA VAL A 997 8.00 9.55 -20.59
C VAL A 997 9.50 9.30 -20.65
N ASP A 998 10.21 9.59 -19.55
CA ASP A 998 11.60 9.18 -19.38
C ASP A 998 11.74 7.69 -19.02
N ALA A 999 12.98 7.22 -18.84
CA ALA A 999 13.28 5.82 -18.50
C ALA A 999 12.66 5.37 -17.16
N LEU A 1000 12.36 6.30 -16.25
CA LEU A 1000 11.68 6.05 -14.98
C LEU A 1000 10.15 6.12 -15.12
N GLY A 1001 9.62 6.28 -16.33
CA GLY A 1001 8.18 6.37 -16.61
C GLY A 1001 7.55 7.73 -16.24
N ARG A 1002 8.35 8.76 -15.93
CA ARG A 1002 7.85 10.10 -15.58
C ARG A 1002 7.56 10.90 -16.84
N GLN A 1003 6.46 11.64 -16.88
CA GLN A 1003 6.09 12.44 -18.04
C GLN A 1003 7.09 13.58 -18.24
N THR A 1004 7.75 13.60 -19.40
CA THR A 1004 8.69 14.68 -19.77
C THR A 1004 8.09 15.64 -20.79
N ARG A 1005 7.13 15.15 -21.59
CA ARG A 1005 6.54 15.93 -22.67
C ARG A 1005 5.10 15.49 -22.95
N LEU A 1006 4.23 16.47 -23.14
CA LEU A 1006 2.82 16.27 -23.55
C LEU A 1006 2.55 17.09 -24.81
N THR A 1007 2.03 16.45 -25.85
CA THR A 1007 1.58 17.12 -27.09
C THR A 1007 0.06 17.09 -27.17
N ARG A 1008 -0.56 18.27 -27.12
CA ARG A 1008 -2.02 18.44 -27.23
C ARG A 1008 -2.50 18.35 -28.68
N PRO A 1009 -3.81 18.16 -28.93
CA PRO A 1009 -4.37 18.04 -30.28
C PRO A 1009 -4.05 19.19 -31.24
N GLU A 1010 -3.90 20.40 -30.70
CA GLU A 1010 -3.53 21.59 -31.43
C GLU A 1010 -2.02 21.69 -31.76
N GLY A 1011 -1.22 20.67 -31.40
CA GLY A 1011 0.23 20.61 -31.60
C GLY A 1011 1.04 21.38 -30.56
N LEU A 1012 0.39 21.89 -29.52
CA LEU A 1012 1.02 22.58 -28.40
C LEU A 1012 1.74 21.60 -27.48
N VAL A 1013 2.88 22.03 -26.92
CA VAL A 1013 3.84 21.17 -26.22
C VAL A 1013 4.09 21.69 -24.81
N GLU A 1014 3.94 20.82 -23.83
CA GLU A 1014 4.32 21.08 -22.44
C GLU A 1014 5.56 20.28 -22.06
N VAL A 1015 6.42 20.84 -21.20
CA VAL A 1015 7.68 20.23 -20.77
C VAL A 1015 7.79 20.22 -19.25
N PHE A 1016 8.29 19.12 -18.71
CA PHE A 1016 8.38 18.86 -17.27
C PHE A 1016 9.83 18.49 -16.90
N ASP A 1017 10.39 19.20 -15.92
CA ASP A 1017 11.72 18.92 -15.37
C ASP A 1017 11.64 18.55 -13.89
N TYR A 1018 12.43 17.56 -13.48
CA TYR A 1018 12.42 17.01 -12.12
C TYR A 1018 13.81 17.12 -11.48
N ASP A 1019 13.85 17.28 -10.16
CA ASP A 1019 15.09 17.20 -9.36
C ASP A 1019 15.58 15.75 -9.19
N ARG A 1020 16.70 15.63 -8.48
CA ARG A 1020 17.36 14.37 -8.15
C ARG A 1020 16.53 13.42 -7.27
N ALA A 1021 15.46 13.92 -6.65
CA ALA A 1021 14.51 13.13 -5.86
C ALA A 1021 13.20 12.85 -6.64
N SER A 1022 13.18 13.03 -7.97
CA SER A 1022 11.99 12.88 -8.82
C SER A 1022 10.84 13.84 -8.52
N ARG A 1023 11.13 15.01 -7.96
CA ARG A 1023 10.13 16.05 -7.68
C ARG A 1023 10.20 17.12 -8.77
N LEU A 1024 9.05 17.62 -9.23
CA LEU A 1024 9.00 18.67 -10.25
C LEU A 1024 9.72 19.95 -9.76
N ILE A 1025 10.61 20.50 -10.60
CA ILE A 1025 11.33 21.76 -10.36
C ILE A 1025 11.06 22.81 -11.44
N SER A 1026 10.63 22.40 -12.63
CA SER A 1026 10.28 23.29 -13.71
C SER A 1026 9.16 22.70 -14.56
N TYR A 1027 8.23 23.56 -14.96
CA TYR A 1027 7.14 23.26 -15.88
C TYR A 1027 7.03 24.41 -16.86
N ALA A 1028 7.14 24.09 -18.14
CA ALA A 1028 6.89 25.02 -19.22
C ALA A 1028 5.54 24.69 -19.87
N ASP A 1029 4.62 25.64 -19.84
CA ASP A 1029 3.34 25.50 -20.53
C ASP A 1029 3.53 25.53 -22.07
N ALA A 1030 2.42 25.35 -22.78
CA ALA A 1030 2.36 25.40 -24.24
C ALA A 1030 2.81 26.73 -24.88
N GLN A 1031 2.94 27.81 -24.10
CA GLN A 1031 3.43 29.11 -24.53
C GLN A 1031 4.88 29.37 -24.07
N ASN A 1032 5.54 28.35 -23.50
CA ASN A 1032 6.87 28.41 -22.92
C ASN A 1032 6.96 29.39 -21.73
N HIS A 1033 5.87 29.57 -21.00
CA HIS A 1033 5.88 30.22 -19.70
C HIS A 1033 6.30 29.22 -18.63
N THR A 1034 7.33 29.57 -17.86
CA THR A 1034 7.96 28.65 -16.91
C THR A 1034 7.55 28.94 -15.47
N THR A 1035 7.12 27.91 -14.76
CA THR A 1035 6.96 27.93 -13.30
C THR A 1035 8.11 27.15 -12.66
N LEU A 1036 8.70 27.67 -11.58
CA LEU A 1036 9.82 27.05 -10.87
C LEU A 1036 9.49 26.79 -9.41
N TRP A 1037 9.88 25.61 -8.90
CA TRP A 1037 9.71 25.22 -7.50
C TRP A 1037 11.07 25.13 -6.81
N GLN A 1038 11.23 25.87 -5.71
CA GLN A 1038 12.41 25.85 -4.84
C GLN A 1038 11.98 25.38 -3.45
N ARG A 1039 12.76 24.47 -2.88
CA ARG A 1039 12.44 23.78 -1.63
C ARG A 1039 13.49 24.08 -0.58
N ASP A 1040 13.07 24.08 0.68
CA ASP A 1040 13.97 24.14 1.82
C ASP A 1040 14.76 22.84 1.98
N VAL A 1041 15.68 22.86 2.92
CA VAL A 1041 16.54 21.75 3.32
C VAL A 1041 15.80 20.51 3.82
N LEU A 1042 14.51 20.62 4.16
CA LEU A 1042 13.64 19.49 4.54
C LEU A 1042 12.80 19.00 3.34
N GLY A 1043 13.03 19.51 2.13
CA GLY A 1043 12.30 19.16 0.91
C GLY A 1043 10.92 19.82 0.78
N ARG A 1044 10.59 20.76 1.66
CA ARG A 1044 9.29 21.45 1.69
C ARG A 1044 9.36 22.67 0.77
N LEU A 1045 8.24 23.09 0.17
CA LEU A 1045 8.23 24.27 -0.70
C LEU A 1045 8.59 25.53 0.09
N GLU A 1046 9.67 26.21 -0.31
CA GLU A 1046 10.16 27.47 0.25
C GLU A 1046 9.86 28.64 -0.68
N ARG A 1047 9.98 28.43 -2.00
CA ARG A 1047 9.70 29.45 -2.99
C ARG A 1047 9.07 28.87 -4.26
N LEU A 1048 8.00 29.51 -4.74
CA LEU A 1048 7.34 29.20 -6.01
C LEU A 1048 7.45 30.43 -6.90
N GLU A 1049 8.25 30.35 -7.95
CA GLU A 1049 8.44 31.43 -8.92
C GLU A 1049 7.55 31.20 -10.14
N LEU A 1050 6.81 32.23 -10.51
CA LEU A 1050 5.79 32.23 -11.54
C LEU A 1050 6.40 32.75 -12.85
N PRO A 1051 5.73 32.58 -14.00
CA PRO A 1051 6.28 33.01 -15.28
C PRO A 1051 6.57 34.50 -15.42
N ASP A 1052 5.95 35.35 -14.60
CA ASP A 1052 6.21 36.79 -14.55
C ASP A 1052 7.38 37.18 -13.62
N ASN A 1053 8.09 36.18 -13.08
CA ASN A 1053 9.12 36.28 -12.02
C ASN A 1053 8.57 36.72 -10.65
N GLY A 1054 7.25 36.84 -10.51
CA GLY A 1054 6.60 36.95 -9.21
C GLY A 1054 6.83 35.67 -8.41
N ALA A 1055 6.98 35.77 -7.08
CA ALA A 1055 7.25 34.60 -6.27
C ALA A 1055 6.44 34.56 -4.98
N TYR A 1056 5.98 33.36 -4.62
CA TYR A 1056 5.55 33.06 -3.26
C TYR A 1056 6.76 32.62 -2.43
N LEU A 1057 6.84 33.09 -1.19
CA LEU A 1057 7.83 32.66 -0.19
C LEU A 1057 7.11 32.06 1.01
N TYR A 1058 7.62 30.96 1.55
CA TYR A 1058 7.05 30.25 2.69
C TYR A 1058 8.08 30.11 3.81
N GLU A 1059 7.74 30.59 5.01
CA GLU A 1059 8.44 30.28 6.26
C GLU A 1059 7.57 29.31 7.08
N ARG A 1060 8.20 28.36 7.79
CA ARG A 1060 7.51 27.28 8.49
C ARG A 1060 8.05 27.05 9.90
N ASP A 1061 7.20 26.52 10.78
CA ASP A 1061 7.63 26.03 12.10
C ASP A 1061 8.30 24.64 12.03
N ALA A 1062 8.72 24.14 13.19
CA ALA A 1062 9.36 22.84 13.35
C ALA A 1062 8.46 21.65 12.96
N ALA A 1063 7.13 21.79 13.05
CA ALA A 1063 6.18 20.77 12.60
C ALA A 1063 5.79 20.90 11.12
N GLY A 1064 6.31 21.92 10.41
CA GLY A 1064 6.05 22.15 8.99
C GLY A 1064 4.86 23.05 8.67
N ASN A 1065 4.20 23.61 9.69
CA ASN A 1065 3.09 24.55 9.49
C ASN A 1065 3.63 25.86 8.91
N PRO A 1066 2.98 26.47 7.89
CA PRO A 1066 3.40 27.75 7.34
C PRO A 1066 3.16 28.88 8.36
N THR A 1067 4.23 29.49 8.87
CA THR A 1067 4.17 30.60 9.83
C THR A 1067 4.24 31.95 9.14
N LYS A 1068 4.76 32.02 7.91
CA LYS A 1068 4.69 33.23 7.09
C LYS A 1068 4.61 32.88 5.60
N ILE A 1069 3.77 33.61 4.88
CA ILE A 1069 3.65 33.51 3.42
C ILE A 1069 3.81 34.92 2.85
N THR A 1070 4.76 35.11 1.94
CA THR A 1070 4.87 36.36 1.16
C THR A 1070 4.40 36.07 -0.25
N ASP A 1071 3.50 36.90 -0.78
CA ASP A 1071 2.99 36.74 -2.14
C ASP A 1071 3.83 37.56 -3.17
N PRO A 1072 3.60 37.35 -4.48
CA PRO A 1072 4.32 38.08 -5.53
C PRO A 1072 4.17 39.61 -5.50
N ASN A 1073 3.11 40.14 -4.88
CA ASN A 1073 2.89 41.59 -4.79
C ASN A 1073 3.59 42.22 -3.57
N GLY A 1074 4.21 41.40 -2.71
CA GLY A 1074 4.92 41.81 -1.50
C GLY A 1074 4.03 41.88 -0.25
N SER A 1075 2.79 41.39 -0.32
CA SER A 1075 1.98 41.23 0.88
C SER A 1075 2.49 40.05 1.70
N GLU A 1076 2.59 40.23 3.01
CA GLU A 1076 3.05 39.22 3.95
C GLU A 1076 1.90 38.74 4.83
N MET A 1077 1.79 37.43 5.05
CA MET A 1077 0.77 36.79 5.89
C MET A 1077 1.46 35.95 6.95
N VAL A 1078 1.40 36.37 8.21
CA VAL A 1078 1.97 35.66 9.38
C VAL A 1078 0.89 34.84 10.06
N GLN A 1079 1.18 33.59 10.41
CA GLN A 1079 0.23 32.64 10.99
C GLN A 1079 0.76 32.04 12.31
N THR A 1080 -0.15 31.76 13.25
CA THR A 1080 0.15 31.01 14.47
C THR A 1080 -0.80 29.82 14.64
N PHE A 1081 -0.34 28.75 15.27
CA PHE A 1081 -1.09 27.50 15.43
C PHE A 1081 -1.17 27.09 16.91
N ASP A 1082 -2.21 26.34 17.29
CA ASP A 1082 -2.32 25.72 18.62
C ASP A 1082 -1.50 24.41 18.72
N ALA A 1083 -1.55 23.77 19.89
CA ALA A 1083 -0.83 22.54 20.18
C ALA A 1083 -1.22 21.35 19.26
N ARG A 1084 -2.42 21.37 18.66
CA ARG A 1084 -2.90 20.35 17.73
C ARG A 1084 -2.55 20.69 16.27
N GLY A 1085 -1.95 21.85 16.03
CA GLY A 1085 -1.61 22.34 14.69
C GLY A 1085 -2.75 23.12 14.01
N LEU A 1086 -3.75 23.59 14.77
CA LEU A 1086 -4.88 24.34 14.22
C LEU A 1086 -4.60 25.85 14.23
N LEU A 1087 -4.94 26.55 13.14
CA LEU A 1087 -4.64 27.98 12.93
C LEU A 1087 -5.35 28.90 13.94
N THR A 1088 -4.64 29.61 14.81
CA THR A 1088 -5.22 30.52 15.82
C THR A 1088 -5.16 32.00 15.42
N ASN A 1089 -4.20 32.39 14.59
CA ASN A 1089 -4.04 33.78 14.14
C ASN A 1089 -3.53 33.81 12.70
N ARG A 1090 -3.99 34.80 11.93
CA ARG A 1090 -3.49 35.15 10.62
C ARG A 1090 -3.41 36.68 10.49
N GLN A 1091 -2.21 37.23 10.45
CA GLN A 1091 -1.96 38.66 10.34
C GLN A 1091 -1.37 38.98 8.97
N SER A 1092 -2.04 39.84 8.20
CA SER A 1092 -1.63 40.23 6.86
C SER A 1092 -1.11 41.67 6.84
N THR A 1093 0.12 41.87 6.38
CA THR A 1093 0.68 43.17 5.99
C THR A 1093 0.53 43.32 4.48
N LEU A 1094 -0.38 44.21 4.05
CA LEU A 1094 -0.73 44.36 2.64
C LEU A 1094 0.25 45.29 1.91
N ALA A 1095 0.56 44.95 0.66
CA ALA A 1095 1.31 45.82 -0.23
C ALA A 1095 0.56 47.13 -0.54
N VAL A 1096 1.30 48.15 -0.99
CA VAL A 1096 0.75 49.49 -1.30
C VAL A 1096 -0.35 49.38 -2.35
N GLY A 1097 -1.55 49.88 -2.02
CA GLY A 1097 -2.71 49.87 -2.91
C GLY A 1097 -3.59 48.62 -2.82
N ILE A 1098 -3.21 47.63 -2.00
CA ILE A 1098 -4.03 46.45 -1.71
C ILE A 1098 -4.90 46.73 -0.47
N LEU A 1099 -6.19 46.43 -0.56
CA LEU A 1099 -7.18 46.59 0.52
C LEU A 1099 -7.61 45.21 1.01
N GLY A 1100 -7.76 45.04 2.32
CA GLY A 1100 -8.18 43.78 2.93
C GLY A 1100 -8.05 43.81 4.46
N PRO A 1101 -8.53 42.77 5.16
CA PRO A 1101 -8.30 42.63 6.59
C PRO A 1101 -6.83 42.35 6.86
N THR A 1102 -6.29 43.00 7.89
CA THR A 1102 -4.88 42.85 8.30
C THR A 1102 -4.69 41.91 9.49
N LEU A 1103 -5.77 41.48 10.13
CA LEU A 1103 -5.73 40.56 11.26
C LEU A 1103 -6.98 39.70 11.29
N GLU A 1104 -6.76 38.40 11.42
CA GLU A 1104 -7.78 37.40 11.65
C GLU A 1104 -7.39 36.49 12.82
N THR A 1105 -8.33 36.14 13.70
CA THR A 1105 -8.09 35.24 14.83
C THR A 1105 -9.16 34.17 14.92
N PHE A 1106 -8.77 32.94 15.26
CA PHE A 1106 -9.66 31.79 15.31
C PHE A 1106 -9.59 31.10 16.67
N THR A 1107 -10.70 30.52 17.09
CA THR A 1107 -10.75 29.58 18.22
C THR A 1107 -11.39 28.29 17.73
N HIS A 1108 -11.04 27.16 18.36
CA HIS A 1108 -11.56 25.84 18.00
C HIS A 1108 -12.11 25.13 19.23
N ASP A 1109 -13.06 24.23 19.02
CA ASP A 1109 -13.55 23.33 20.07
C ASP A 1109 -12.65 22.10 20.26
N GLY A 1110 -13.05 21.20 21.15
CA GLY A 1110 -12.32 19.95 21.45
C GLY A 1110 -12.25 18.96 20.28
N LEU A 1111 -13.13 19.08 19.27
CA LEU A 1111 -13.07 18.32 18.01
C LEU A 1111 -12.24 19.02 16.92
N GLY A 1112 -11.72 20.21 17.21
CA GLY A 1112 -10.89 20.98 16.28
C GLY A 1112 -11.68 21.82 15.28
N ARG A 1113 -12.99 21.99 15.47
CA ARG A 1113 -13.85 22.78 14.59
C ARG A 1113 -13.79 24.24 15.00
N SER A 1114 -13.76 25.17 14.04
CA SER A 1114 -13.73 26.60 14.33
C SER A 1114 -14.97 27.05 15.09
N SER A 1115 -14.80 27.55 16.32
CA SER A 1115 -15.86 28.11 17.16
C SER A 1115 -16.03 29.61 16.93
N THR A 1116 -14.95 30.32 16.63
CA THR A 1116 -14.98 31.73 16.23
C THR A 1116 -13.99 32.02 15.12
N ALA A 1117 -14.31 32.97 14.26
CA ALA A 1117 -13.38 33.64 13.37
C ALA A 1117 -13.59 35.16 13.47
N THR A 1118 -12.56 35.89 13.85
CA THR A 1118 -12.58 37.35 13.91
C THR A 1118 -11.76 37.88 12.75
N SER A 1119 -12.26 38.86 12.00
CA SER A 1119 -11.55 39.59 10.95
C SER A 1119 -11.63 41.09 11.25
N GLY A 1120 -10.50 41.69 11.65
CA GLY A 1120 -10.47 43.04 12.21
C GLY A 1120 -11.33 43.16 13.48
N THR A 1121 -12.40 43.95 13.42
CA THR A 1121 -13.37 44.12 14.53
C THR A 1121 -14.61 43.24 14.40
N ILE A 1122 -14.74 42.50 13.30
CA ILE A 1122 -15.91 41.67 12.99
C ILE A 1122 -15.64 40.26 13.51
N THR A 1123 -16.47 39.76 14.43
CA THR A 1123 -16.39 38.37 14.91
C THR A 1123 -17.59 37.58 14.41
N SER A 1124 -17.29 36.46 13.76
CA SER A 1124 -18.22 35.38 13.41
C SER A 1124 -18.10 34.27 14.45
N ARG A 1125 -19.22 33.81 14.99
CA ARG A 1125 -19.30 32.65 15.89
C ARG A 1125 -20.01 31.52 15.18
N PHE A 1126 -19.46 30.31 15.28
CA PHE A 1126 -20.02 29.12 14.67
C PHE A 1126 -20.50 28.17 15.77
N THR A 1127 -21.66 27.57 15.56
CA THR A 1127 -22.21 26.53 16.44
C THR A 1127 -22.38 25.26 15.62
N TRP A 1128 -21.83 24.18 16.15
CA TRP A 1128 -21.85 22.85 15.55
C TRP A 1128 -22.70 21.91 16.42
N ASP A 1129 -23.35 20.95 15.79
CA ASP A 1129 -23.91 19.81 16.54
C ASP A 1129 -22.85 18.71 16.78
N SER A 1130 -23.20 17.67 17.52
CA SER A 1130 -22.27 16.55 17.81
C SER A 1130 -21.95 15.64 16.63
N LEU A 1131 -22.57 15.88 15.47
CA LEU A 1131 -22.29 15.20 14.22
C LEU A 1131 -21.36 16.04 13.32
N SER A 1132 -20.82 17.13 13.88
CA SER A 1132 -19.95 18.08 13.21
C SER A 1132 -20.59 18.79 12.03
N ARG A 1133 -21.89 19.09 12.14
CA ARG A 1133 -22.65 19.88 11.16
C ARG A 1133 -22.88 21.29 11.68
N LEU A 1134 -22.75 22.29 10.80
CA LEU A 1134 -22.92 23.71 11.16
C LEU A 1134 -24.41 24.03 11.35
N VAL A 1135 -24.83 24.35 12.58
CA VAL A 1135 -26.23 24.66 12.93
C VAL A 1135 -26.49 26.14 13.13
N ALA A 1136 -25.46 26.96 13.39
CA ALA A 1136 -25.60 28.41 13.39
C ALA A 1136 -24.30 29.14 13.08
N GLU A 1137 -24.44 30.31 12.45
CA GLU A 1137 -23.39 31.31 12.28
C GLU A 1137 -23.90 32.67 12.78
N GLU A 1138 -23.15 33.36 13.62
CA GLU A 1138 -23.50 34.70 14.11
C GLU A 1138 -22.37 35.70 13.84
N THR A 1139 -22.65 36.73 13.05
CA THR A 1139 -21.69 37.80 12.71
C THR A 1139 -22.28 39.16 13.06
N LEU A 1140 -21.60 39.96 13.89
CA LEU A 1140 -22.09 41.29 14.34
C LEU A 1140 -23.52 41.26 14.95
N GLY A 1141 -23.84 40.24 15.75
CA GLY A 1141 -25.17 40.05 16.34
C GLY A 1141 -26.25 39.61 15.34
N ARG A 1142 -25.88 39.36 14.08
CA ARG A 1142 -26.77 38.83 13.05
C ARG A 1142 -26.58 37.33 12.95
N LYS A 1143 -27.56 36.57 13.41
CA LYS A 1143 -27.55 35.10 13.44
C LYS A 1143 -28.25 34.49 12.23
N VAL A 1144 -27.57 33.57 11.55
CA VAL A 1144 -28.13 32.62 10.59
C VAL A 1144 -28.17 31.25 11.25
N GLU A 1145 -29.32 30.58 11.23
CA GLU A 1145 -29.49 29.25 11.83
C GLU A 1145 -29.91 28.24 10.78
N HIS A 1146 -29.42 27.01 10.91
CA HIS A 1146 -29.74 25.88 10.05
C HIS A 1146 -30.48 24.81 10.83
N GLU A 1147 -31.61 24.37 10.30
CA GLU A 1147 -32.25 23.13 10.71
C GLU A 1147 -31.89 22.07 9.67
N LEU A 1148 -31.27 20.98 10.13
CA LEU A 1148 -30.78 19.90 9.28
C LEU A 1148 -31.63 18.66 9.47
N ASP A 1149 -31.91 17.94 8.39
CA ASP A 1149 -32.47 16.58 8.49
C ASP A 1149 -31.40 15.56 8.91
N ASP A 1150 -31.79 14.29 8.97
CA ASP A 1150 -30.94 13.19 9.42
C ASP A 1150 -29.86 12.78 8.40
N ALA A 1151 -30.02 13.15 7.13
CA ALA A 1151 -28.97 13.01 6.10
C ALA A 1151 -28.02 14.22 6.05
N GLY A 1152 -28.30 15.27 6.82
CA GLY A 1152 -27.50 16.49 6.90
C GLY A 1152 -27.91 17.58 5.92
N ASN A 1153 -29.03 17.43 5.21
CA ASN A 1153 -29.53 18.49 4.33
C ASN A 1153 -30.15 19.62 5.14
N ALA A 1154 -29.88 20.88 4.75
CA ALA A 1154 -30.52 22.04 5.38
C ALA A 1154 -31.97 22.19 4.94
N ILE A 1155 -32.92 21.74 5.78
CA ILE A 1155 -34.36 21.84 5.55
C ILE A 1155 -34.93 23.21 5.93
N GLU A 1156 -34.24 23.95 6.80
CA GLU A 1156 -34.56 25.35 7.07
C GLU A 1156 -33.30 26.20 7.25
N ARG A 1157 -33.32 27.43 6.73
CA ARG A 1157 -32.36 28.48 7.05
C ARG A 1157 -33.10 29.71 7.59
N ARG A 1158 -32.80 30.11 8.83
CA ARG A 1158 -33.36 31.31 9.48
C ARG A 1158 -32.37 32.45 9.39
N TYR A 1159 -32.77 33.58 8.83
CA TYR A 1159 -31.92 34.75 8.66
C TYR A 1159 -32.20 35.83 9.73
N PRO A 1160 -31.25 36.75 9.98
CA PRO A 1160 -31.39 37.82 10.97
C PRO A 1160 -32.59 38.76 10.75
N SER A 1161 -33.11 38.82 9.52
CA SER A 1161 -34.31 39.59 9.18
C SER A 1161 -35.62 38.95 9.65
N GLY A 1162 -35.58 37.76 10.24
CA GLY A 1162 -36.74 36.92 10.50
C GLY A 1162 -37.19 36.11 9.28
N LEU A 1163 -36.50 36.25 8.13
CA LEU A 1163 -36.77 35.45 6.94
C LEU A 1163 -36.41 33.99 7.21
N ARG A 1164 -37.39 33.10 6.99
CA ARG A 1164 -37.21 31.65 7.05
C ARG A 1164 -37.26 31.09 5.63
N LEU A 1165 -36.20 30.39 5.23
CA LEU A 1165 -36.08 29.72 3.93
C LEU A 1165 -36.21 28.21 4.16
N LEU A 1166 -37.31 27.62 3.68
CA LEU A 1166 -37.56 26.18 3.79
C LEU A 1166 -37.14 25.48 2.51
N GLN A 1167 -36.55 24.29 2.68
CA GLN A 1167 -36.08 23.43 1.60
C GLN A 1167 -36.64 22.01 1.80
N SER A 1168 -36.97 21.34 0.71
CA SER A 1168 -37.25 19.89 0.73
C SER A 1168 -36.35 19.19 -0.28
N PHE A 1169 -36.00 17.95 0.02
CA PHE A 1169 -35.13 17.11 -0.80
C PHE A 1169 -35.86 15.82 -1.18
N ASP A 1170 -35.50 15.24 -2.32
CA ASP A 1170 -35.96 13.90 -2.67
C ASP A 1170 -35.09 12.81 -2.04
N ALA A 1171 -35.40 11.53 -2.31
CA ALA A 1171 -34.68 10.42 -1.71
C ALA A 1171 -33.21 10.28 -2.18
N LEU A 1172 -32.73 11.08 -3.14
CA LEU A 1172 -31.32 11.15 -3.52
C LEU A 1172 -30.64 12.43 -3.03
N ASP A 1173 -31.20 13.11 -2.02
CA ASP A 1173 -30.70 14.37 -1.46
C ASP A 1173 -30.69 15.53 -2.46
N ARG A 1174 -31.57 15.50 -3.47
CA ARG A 1174 -31.67 16.58 -4.46
C ARG A 1174 -32.74 17.58 -4.07
N LEU A 1175 -32.42 18.87 -4.16
CA LEU A 1175 -33.32 19.97 -3.81
C LEU A 1175 -34.60 19.93 -4.65
N GLN A 1176 -35.73 19.58 -4.04
CA GLN A 1176 -37.04 19.47 -4.67
C GLN A 1176 -37.84 20.77 -4.57
N THR A 1177 -37.86 21.41 -3.40
CA THR A 1177 -38.54 22.71 -3.22
C THR A 1177 -37.70 23.67 -2.40
N LEU A 1178 -37.88 24.96 -2.67
CA LEU A 1178 -37.26 26.07 -1.98
C LEU A 1178 -38.28 27.19 -1.88
N GLY A 1179 -38.56 27.70 -0.68
CA GLY A 1179 -39.51 28.78 -0.51
C GLY A 1179 -39.33 29.57 0.78
N ARG A 1180 -40.04 30.69 0.87
CA ARG A 1180 -40.00 31.56 2.06
C ARG A 1180 -41.23 31.27 2.91
N GLN A 1181 -41.06 31.11 4.22
CA GLN A 1181 -42.18 31.03 5.14
C GLN A 1181 -42.57 32.45 5.57
N THR A 1182 -43.83 32.83 5.33
CA THR A 1182 -44.43 34.06 5.87
C THR A 1182 -45.27 33.74 7.12
N ALA A 1183 -45.86 34.76 7.74
CA ALA A 1183 -46.76 34.58 8.89
C ALA A 1183 -48.06 33.83 8.54
N GLU A 1184 -48.47 33.83 7.26
CA GLU A 1184 -49.78 33.32 6.83
C GLU A 1184 -49.66 32.08 5.91
N GLU A 1185 -48.59 31.95 5.11
CA GLU A 1185 -48.42 30.83 4.17
C GLU A 1185 -46.96 30.59 3.75
N PHE A 1186 -46.66 29.39 3.24
CA PHE A 1186 -45.41 29.07 2.53
C PHE A 1186 -45.45 29.60 1.09
N GLU A 1187 -44.50 30.47 0.73
CA GLU A 1187 -44.36 31.01 -0.63
C GLU A 1187 -43.25 30.26 -1.41
N PRO A 1188 -43.59 29.35 -2.34
CA PRO A 1188 -42.58 28.64 -3.14
C PRO A 1188 -41.83 29.62 -4.05
N ARG A 1189 -40.50 29.55 -4.02
CA ARG A 1189 -39.58 30.36 -4.84
C ARG A 1189 -38.93 29.54 -5.93
N ALA A 1190 -38.60 28.29 -5.65
CA ALA A 1190 -38.18 27.33 -6.66
C ALA A 1190 -38.81 25.96 -6.38
N ALA A 1191 -39.19 25.26 -7.44
CA ALA A 1191 -39.51 23.84 -7.39
C ALA A 1191 -38.79 23.14 -8.53
N TYR A 1192 -38.18 22.01 -8.23
CA TYR A 1192 -37.44 21.18 -9.16
C TYR A 1192 -38.09 19.81 -9.24
N THR A 1193 -38.15 19.28 -10.45
CA THR A 1193 -38.30 17.85 -10.67
C THR A 1193 -37.06 17.37 -11.40
N PHE A 1194 -36.65 16.13 -11.14
CA PHE A 1194 -35.48 15.53 -11.72
C PHE A 1194 -35.83 14.30 -12.54
N ARG A 1195 -34.93 13.96 -13.45
CA ARG A 1195 -34.84 12.71 -14.21
C ARG A 1195 -33.45 12.12 -13.97
N GLY A 1196 -33.39 10.83 -13.68
CA GLY A 1196 -32.15 10.05 -13.56
C GLY A 1196 -31.44 10.31 -12.26
N ALA A 1197 -30.12 10.09 -12.25
CA ALA A 1197 -29.30 10.41 -11.09
C ALA A 1197 -29.29 11.93 -10.80
N ASP A 1198 -29.06 12.80 -11.80
CA ASP A 1198 -28.74 14.21 -11.54
C ASP A 1198 -29.40 15.27 -12.45
N ARG A 1199 -30.37 14.91 -13.32
CA ARG A 1199 -30.82 15.82 -14.40
C ARG A 1199 -32.09 16.58 -14.02
N VAL A 1200 -32.03 17.91 -13.92
CA VAL A 1200 -33.22 18.75 -13.67
C VAL A 1200 -34.20 18.66 -14.84
N HIS A 1201 -35.35 18.02 -14.66
CA HIS A 1201 -36.40 17.89 -15.68
C HIS A 1201 -37.27 19.15 -15.79
N SER A 1202 -37.69 19.72 -14.67
CA SER A 1202 -38.41 20.98 -14.66
C SER A 1202 -37.94 21.86 -13.50
N GLN A 1203 -38.00 23.15 -13.74
CA GLN A 1203 -37.70 24.20 -12.77
C GLN A 1203 -38.82 25.24 -12.85
N ALA A 1204 -39.52 25.46 -11.74
CA ALA A 1204 -40.45 26.57 -11.59
C ALA A 1204 -39.81 27.59 -10.63
N LEU A 1205 -39.61 28.83 -11.08
CA LEU A 1205 -39.08 29.95 -10.32
C LEU A 1205 -40.20 30.99 -10.11
N ALA A 1206 -40.63 31.16 -8.85
CA ALA A 1206 -41.79 31.96 -8.48
C ALA A 1206 -43.07 31.62 -9.29
N ALA A 1207 -44.14 32.40 -9.14
CA ALA A 1207 -45.42 32.12 -9.79
C ALA A 1207 -45.42 32.27 -11.33
N GLN A 1208 -44.32 32.72 -11.97
CA GLN A 1208 -44.35 33.20 -13.36
C GLN A 1208 -43.23 32.69 -14.29
N LEU A 1209 -42.15 32.08 -13.80
CA LEU A 1209 -41.08 31.54 -14.66
C LEU A 1209 -41.06 30.01 -14.56
N ARG A 1210 -41.44 29.32 -15.63
CA ARG A 1210 -41.37 27.85 -15.71
C ARG A 1210 -40.47 27.45 -16.87
N GLY A 1211 -39.40 26.73 -16.56
CA GLY A 1211 -38.52 26.13 -17.55
C GLY A 1211 -38.60 24.60 -17.44
N ALA A 1212 -38.99 23.93 -18.53
CA ALA A 1212 -38.78 22.49 -18.66
C ALA A 1212 -37.49 22.25 -19.44
N ARG A 1213 -36.65 21.33 -18.98
CA ARG A 1213 -35.49 20.85 -19.73
C ARG A 1213 -35.84 19.50 -20.32
N SER A 1214 -35.71 19.42 -21.63
CA SER A 1214 -35.76 18.15 -22.34
C SER A 1214 -34.34 17.64 -22.47
N TYR A 1215 -34.18 16.34 -22.28
CA TYR A 1215 -32.91 15.66 -22.48
C TYR A 1215 -33.10 14.63 -23.59
N ASP A 1216 -32.05 14.41 -24.34
CA ASP A 1216 -31.98 13.34 -25.31
C ASP A 1216 -32.04 12.00 -24.57
N ALA A 1217 -32.96 11.13 -24.99
CA ALA A 1217 -33.17 9.83 -24.35
C ALA A 1217 -31.90 8.96 -24.40
N ALA A 1218 -31.08 9.07 -25.44
CA ALA A 1218 -29.83 8.32 -25.58
C ALA A 1218 -28.66 8.98 -24.82
N ALA A 1219 -28.42 10.28 -24.98
CA ALA A 1219 -27.24 10.96 -24.43
C ALA A 1219 -27.33 11.45 -22.98
N GLY A 1220 -28.55 11.70 -22.53
CA GLY A 1220 -28.79 12.50 -21.33
C GLY A 1220 -28.39 13.97 -21.47
N ARG A 1221 -28.05 14.39 -22.69
CA ARG A 1221 -27.70 15.76 -23.06
C ARG A 1221 -28.96 16.60 -23.20
N ARG A 1222 -28.95 17.82 -22.66
CA ARG A 1222 -30.06 18.77 -22.78
C ARG A 1222 -30.31 19.12 -24.25
N THR A 1223 -31.53 18.91 -24.74
CA THR A 1223 -31.91 19.12 -26.15
C THR A 1223 -32.55 20.48 -26.44
N ASN A 1224 -33.00 21.20 -25.40
CA ASN A 1224 -33.59 22.51 -25.55
C ASN A 1224 -32.70 23.63 -24.96
N ARG A 1225 -32.46 24.70 -25.74
CA ARG A 1225 -32.00 25.99 -25.20
C ARG A 1225 -33.21 26.61 -24.48
N SER A 1226 -33.08 26.97 -23.20
CA SER A 1226 -34.18 27.61 -22.46
C SER A 1226 -34.56 28.93 -23.12
N GLY A 1227 -35.86 29.12 -23.34
CA GLY A 1227 -36.48 30.45 -23.39
C GLY A 1227 -36.80 30.92 -21.99
#